data_AF-A0A959JLW0-F1
#
_entry.id   AF-A0A959JLW0-F1
#
_cell.length_a   1.000
_cell.length_b   1.000
_cell.length_c   1.000
_cell.angle_alpha   90.00
_cell.angle_beta   90.00
_cell.angle_gamma   90.00
#
_symmetry.space_group_name_H-M   'P 1'
#
loop_
_entity.id
_entity.type
_entity.pdbx_description
1 polymer ?
#
loop_
_entity_poly.entity_id
_entity_poly.type
_entity_poly.pdbx_seq_one_letter_code
_entity_poly.pdbx_strand_id
1 'polypeptide(L)'
;GWYDLALAADPANASIIYAGGVNTWKSTNGGDTWTLSSHWSGAPDVETIHADKHVLTFRGSDLWEGNDGGLYISSNGGVNWTNKTDGIVHSLQYKIGVSQSDDKVISGLQDNGTKLLSGTDWQDVLGGDGMDCSIHKNLSKVMFGEYYNGNIFRSVNGGLNFGSINDHISGSPTGGWVTPYLFDPSNNNTVYIGFADVYKSLNRGDTWTKISTLGIGNLVHIAVAPSNPSVIITGTAGAIRKTTNGGSSWTSITVPATSVSMIAFDPMDENIMYLTAKNYTSGQKVFKTTNGGSSWTNISGTLPNIPANCVTTVKGYPDALYIGMDIGVYRYDVGSSDWVLFSQNLPNVEITELEVDYTENKLFAATYGRSLWVSDLHESLPVCQVPVNLQITGSSSGSLSVSWESPTIPPDLGYEYALAQNYSMPTSGTPTTELFTTMDIPTPGTTYFVYVRSKCSSTDYSEWISVGPFFASPTCGGVAYDSGGSSSNYKNGEDYTWTVCGPSDCYNATLTFTSFNVETDWDALYIHNGDNASAPIFSSGNGATQAGFPAGGYYGTSLPPTYTSSHASGCLTLHFRSDEYTSGTGWAANVTCTRKDPLVTNTSNDGLGSLRYAIDCVASGDTITFHPSIPGQMININSNSLTINKNVKILQSATTIIKIKANDIYPLWTINSGSELVLKYVDIYPATGLFGRAILNNGSLTLDNTNIIEAPGVLGDGSSIENNGNIIIKNQNTIRE
;
A
#
# COMPACT_ATOMS: atom_id res chain seq x y z
N GLY A 1 -29.23 -28.50 -17.99
CA GLY A 1 -28.64 -29.26 -16.87
C GLY A 1 -29.65 -30.24 -16.31
N TRP A 2 -29.67 -30.41 -14.99
CA TRP A 2 -30.73 -31.13 -14.28
C TRP A 2 -32.00 -30.30 -14.07
N TYR A 3 -31.90 -28.97 -14.22
CA TYR A 3 -32.99 -28.01 -14.08
C TYR A 3 -33.43 -27.45 -15.45
N ASP A 4 -32.46 -27.13 -16.31
CA ASP A 4 -32.71 -26.45 -17.60
C ASP A 4 -32.73 -27.45 -18.75
N LEU A 5 -33.92 -27.72 -19.27
CA LEU A 5 -34.15 -28.57 -20.43
C LEU A 5 -35.17 -27.90 -21.35
N ALA A 6 -34.68 -27.41 -22.49
CA ALA A 6 -35.51 -26.88 -23.56
C ALA A 6 -35.52 -27.84 -24.75
N LEU A 7 -36.66 -27.95 -25.44
CA LEU A 7 -36.77 -28.73 -26.67
C LEU A 7 -37.62 -27.96 -27.67
N ALA A 8 -37.15 -27.86 -28.91
CA ALA A 8 -37.91 -27.29 -30.01
C ALA A 8 -37.77 -28.16 -31.26
N ALA A 9 -38.86 -28.35 -32.01
CA ALA A 9 -38.83 -28.94 -33.33
C ALA A 9 -38.99 -27.85 -34.38
N ASP A 10 -38.27 -27.97 -35.49
CA ASP A 10 -38.41 -27.07 -36.62
C ASP A 10 -39.85 -27.15 -37.17
N PRO A 11 -40.54 -26.01 -37.36
CA PRO A 11 -41.96 -25.99 -37.74
C PRO A 11 -42.19 -26.49 -39.17
N ALA A 12 -41.17 -26.49 -40.03
CA ALA A 12 -41.25 -27.00 -41.40
C ALA A 12 -40.76 -28.45 -41.52
N ASN A 13 -39.99 -28.97 -40.56
CA ASN A 13 -39.46 -30.32 -40.60
C ASN A 13 -39.30 -30.95 -39.21
N ALA A 14 -40.21 -31.86 -38.85
CA ALA A 14 -40.20 -32.55 -37.56
C ALA A 14 -38.98 -33.46 -37.31
N SER A 15 -38.18 -33.78 -38.33
CA SER A 15 -36.90 -34.49 -38.15
C SER A 15 -35.78 -33.57 -37.68
N ILE A 16 -35.94 -32.25 -37.76
CA ILE A 16 -34.98 -31.29 -37.22
C ILE A 16 -35.46 -30.87 -35.84
N ILE A 17 -34.69 -31.22 -34.82
CA ILE A 17 -35.00 -30.91 -33.42
C ILE A 17 -33.79 -30.33 -32.72
N TYR A 18 -34.03 -29.46 -31.75
CA TYR A 18 -33.03 -28.77 -30.95
C TYR A 18 -33.30 -29.07 -29.48
N ALA A 19 -32.23 -29.39 -28.74
CA ALA A 19 -32.26 -29.61 -27.31
C ALA A 19 -31.32 -28.62 -26.63
N GLY A 20 -31.86 -27.84 -25.69
CA GLY A 20 -31.12 -26.94 -24.83
C GLY A 20 -30.91 -27.58 -23.47
N GLY A 21 -29.67 -27.57 -23.00
CA GLY A 21 -29.29 -27.95 -21.64
C GLY A 21 -28.30 -26.92 -21.10
N VAL A 22 -27.07 -27.33 -20.80
CA VAL A 22 -25.96 -26.34 -20.63
C VAL A 22 -25.61 -25.71 -21.99
N ASN A 23 -25.65 -26.54 -23.03
CA ASN A 23 -25.35 -26.19 -24.43
C ASN A 23 -26.59 -26.38 -25.29
N THR A 24 -26.56 -25.87 -26.52
CA THR A 24 -27.59 -26.17 -27.52
C THR A 24 -27.09 -27.24 -28.48
N TRP A 25 -27.92 -28.26 -28.67
CA TRP A 25 -27.67 -29.41 -29.54
C TRP A 25 -28.74 -29.47 -30.62
N LYS A 26 -28.35 -29.95 -31.80
CA LYS A 26 -29.23 -30.11 -32.96
C LYS A 26 -29.21 -31.56 -33.46
N SER A 27 -30.36 -32.09 -33.82
CA SER A 27 -30.51 -33.31 -34.60
C SER A 27 -31.23 -33.00 -35.90
N THR A 28 -30.88 -33.70 -36.98
CA THR A 28 -31.54 -33.60 -38.29
C THR A 28 -32.20 -34.92 -38.72
N ASN A 29 -32.24 -35.91 -37.84
CA ASN A 29 -32.78 -37.25 -38.09
C ASN A 29 -33.72 -37.71 -36.97
N GLY A 30 -34.47 -36.79 -36.37
CA GLY A 30 -35.50 -37.10 -35.38
C GLY A 30 -34.96 -37.53 -34.01
N GLY A 31 -33.70 -37.23 -33.71
CA GLY A 31 -33.08 -37.47 -32.40
C GLY A 31 -32.12 -38.67 -32.34
N ASP A 32 -31.91 -39.38 -33.45
CA ASP A 32 -30.98 -40.52 -33.50
C ASP A 32 -29.53 -40.10 -33.28
N THR A 33 -29.13 -38.95 -33.86
CA THR A 33 -27.80 -38.36 -33.67
C THR A 33 -27.88 -36.87 -33.44
N TRP A 34 -26.94 -36.34 -32.65
CA TRP A 34 -26.89 -34.94 -32.24
C TRP A 34 -25.52 -34.32 -32.54
N THR A 35 -25.53 -33.07 -32.99
CA THR A 35 -24.35 -32.22 -33.19
C THR A 35 -24.46 -30.98 -32.31
N LEU A 36 -23.34 -30.53 -31.79
CA LEU A 36 -23.27 -29.29 -31.01
C LEU A 36 -23.63 -28.10 -31.91
N SER A 37 -24.48 -27.21 -31.41
CA SER A 37 -24.95 -26.00 -32.12
C SER A 37 -24.42 -24.72 -31.48
N SER A 38 -24.30 -24.71 -30.16
CA SER A 38 -23.59 -23.66 -29.43
C SER A 38 -22.92 -24.26 -28.20
N HIS A 39 -21.87 -23.61 -27.70
CA HIS A 39 -21.19 -24.02 -26.48
C HIS A 39 -21.08 -22.86 -25.50
N TRP A 40 -21.17 -23.14 -24.20
CA TRP A 40 -21.06 -22.10 -23.17
C TRP A 40 -19.66 -21.48 -23.04
N SER A 41 -18.59 -22.21 -23.45
CA SER A 41 -17.22 -21.70 -23.38
C SER A 41 -16.25 -22.38 -24.37
N GLY A 42 -15.65 -21.61 -25.29
CA GLY A 42 -14.38 -21.95 -25.94
C GLY A 42 -14.34 -23.22 -26.82
N ALA A 43 -15.47 -23.79 -27.22
CA ALA A 43 -15.47 -24.94 -28.12
C ALA A 43 -15.12 -24.51 -29.55
N PRO A 44 -14.26 -25.27 -30.26
CA PRO A 44 -13.98 -25.01 -31.67
C PRO A 44 -15.24 -25.21 -32.51
N ASP A 45 -15.38 -24.41 -33.57
CA ASP A 45 -16.35 -24.55 -34.66
C ASP A 45 -17.83 -24.27 -34.34
N VAL A 46 -18.17 -23.84 -33.11
CA VAL A 46 -19.51 -23.36 -32.75
C VAL A 46 -19.42 -22.04 -31.99
N GLU A 47 -20.50 -21.24 -32.03
CA GLU A 47 -20.51 -19.97 -31.30
C GLU A 47 -20.61 -20.15 -29.79
N THR A 48 -19.96 -19.23 -29.07
CA THR A 48 -20.05 -19.14 -27.61
C THR A 48 -21.36 -18.47 -27.22
N ILE A 49 -22.24 -19.22 -26.54
CA ILE A 49 -23.54 -18.73 -26.07
C ILE A 49 -23.75 -19.18 -24.63
N HIS A 50 -24.14 -18.25 -23.75
CA HIS A 50 -24.21 -18.44 -22.30
C HIS A 50 -24.88 -19.77 -21.88
N ALA A 51 -24.38 -20.39 -20.81
CA ALA A 51 -24.92 -21.65 -20.29
C ALA A 51 -26.42 -21.58 -19.93
N ASP A 52 -27.00 -22.76 -19.73
CA ASP A 52 -28.31 -23.01 -19.10
C ASP A 52 -29.51 -22.44 -19.87
N LYS A 53 -29.98 -23.28 -20.80
CA LYS A 53 -31.04 -22.95 -21.75
C LYS A 53 -32.41 -23.23 -21.14
N HIS A 54 -33.16 -22.16 -20.88
CA HIS A 54 -34.51 -22.23 -20.31
C HIS A 54 -35.59 -22.36 -21.38
N VAL A 55 -35.35 -21.80 -22.57
CA VAL A 55 -36.34 -21.82 -23.64
C VAL A 55 -35.68 -21.88 -25.02
N LEU A 56 -36.26 -22.71 -25.88
CA LEU A 56 -36.02 -22.72 -27.32
C LEU A 56 -37.38 -22.60 -28.00
N THR A 57 -37.55 -21.65 -28.89
CA THR A 57 -38.82 -21.45 -29.58
C THR A 57 -38.64 -20.89 -30.99
N PHE A 58 -39.53 -21.26 -31.90
CA PHE A 58 -39.53 -20.75 -33.26
C PHE A 58 -40.48 -19.57 -33.42
N ARG A 59 -40.01 -18.53 -34.10
CA ARG A 59 -40.85 -17.47 -34.67
C ARG A 59 -40.65 -17.44 -36.18
N GLY A 60 -41.57 -18.05 -36.92
CA GLY A 60 -41.32 -18.34 -38.33
C GLY A 60 -40.18 -19.36 -38.45
N SER A 61 -39.14 -19.04 -39.22
CA SER A 61 -37.94 -19.86 -39.34
C SER A 61 -36.83 -19.54 -38.33
N ASP A 62 -36.96 -18.44 -37.59
CA ASP A 62 -35.95 -18.02 -36.62
C ASP A 62 -36.09 -18.83 -35.32
N LEU A 63 -34.99 -19.42 -34.88
CA LEU A 63 -34.88 -20.08 -33.59
C LEU A 63 -34.43 -19.07 -32.55
N TRP A 64 -35.26 -18.86 -31.54
CA TRP A 64 -34.97 -18.04 -30.37
C TRP A 64 -34.54 -18.94 -29.21
N GLU A 65 -33.51 -18.50 -28.51
CA GLU A 65 -32.98 -19.14 -27.31
C GLU A 65 -32.98 -18.12 -26.17
N GLY A 66 -33.54 -18.51 -25.03
CA GLY A 66 -33.41 -17.78 -23.77
C GLY A 66 -32.64 -18.63 -22.76
N ASN A 67 -31.66 -17.99 -22.12
CA ASN A 67 -30.76 -18.59 -21.16
C ASN A 67 -30.43 -17.56 -20.04
N ASP A 68 -29.62 -17.95 -19.06
CA ASP A 68 -29.29 -17.08 -17.92
C ASP A 68 -28.54 -15.79 -18.32
N GLY A 69 -27.89 -15.79 -19.48
CA GLY A 69 -27.21 -14.62 -20.07
C GLY A 69 -28.09 -13.77 -20.98
N GLY A 70 -29.37 -14.12 -21.15
CA GLY A 70 -30.37 -13.35 -21.88
C GLY A 70 -30.90 -14.04 -23.14
N LEU A 71 -31.02 -13.29 -24.24
CA LEU A 71 -31.74 -13.70 -25.44
C LEU A 71 -30.83 -13.76 -26.67
N TYR A 72 -30.94 -14.87 -27.40
CA TYR A 72 -30.19 -15.11 -28.63
C TYR A 72 -31.13 -15.57 -29.74
N ILE A 73 -30.78 -15.24 -30.98
CA ILE A 73 -31.52 -15.65 -32.17
C ILE A 73 -30.59 -16.30 -33.19
N SER A 74 -31.06 -17.38 -33.81
CA SER A 74 -30.45 -18.00 -34.98
C SER A 74 -31.43 -18.04 -36.15
N SER A 75 -31.06 -17.39 -37.26
CA SER A 75 -31.84 -17.36 -38.50
C SER A 75 -31.39 -18.37 -39.55
N ASN A 76 -30.41 -19.23 -39.21
CA ASN A 76 -29.84 -20.22 -40.12
C ASN A 76 -29.83 -21.64 -39.54
N GLY A 77 -30.78 -21.93 -38.64
CA GLY A 77 -30.97 -23.24 -38.05
C GLY A 77 -29.89 -23.63 -37.05
N GLY A 78 -29.48 -22.71 -36.18
CA GLY A 78 -28.54 -22.95 -35.09
C GLY A 78 -27.08 -23.04 -35.51
N VAL A 79 -26.70 -22.49 -36.67
CA VAL A 79 -25.28 -22.44 -37.10
C VAL A 79 -24.61 -21.20 -36.52
N ASN A 80 -25.24 -20.04 -36.70
CA ASN A 80 -24.81 -18.77 -36.11
C ASN A 80 -25.92 -18.23 -35.22
N TRP A 81 -25.53 -17.50 -34.19
CA TRP A 81 -26.39 -16.88 -33.21
C TRP A 81 -26.10 -15.38 -33.13
N THR A 82 -27.07 -14.62 -32.68
CA THR A 82 -26.92 -13.17 -32.48
C THR A 82 -27.49 -12.81 -31.13
N ASN A 83 -26.68 -12.17 -30.29
CA ASN A 83 -27.11 -11.65 -29.00
C ASN A 83 -28.15 -10.53 -29.21
N LYS A 84 -29.28 -10.63 -28.51
CA LYS A 84 -30.41 -9.68 -28.50
C LYS A 84 -30.73 -9.18 -27.09
N THR A 85 -29.80 -9.34 -26.15
CA THR A 85 -29.95 -8.96 -24.75
C THR A 85 -29.80 -7.46 -24.52
N ASP A 86 -29.14 -6.72 -25.42
CA ASP A 86 -28.93 -5.27 -25.24
C ASP A 86 -30.25 -4.52 -25.00
N GLY A 87 -30.24 -3.65 -23.98
CA GLY A 87 -31.42 -2.94 -23.49
C GLY A 87 -32.30 -3.69 -22.47
N ILE A 88 -32.03 -4.97 -22.16
CA ILE A 88 -32.79 -5.73 -21.15
C ILE A 88 -32.11 -5.61 -19.78
N VAL A 89 -32.74 -4.84 -18.89
CA VAL A 89 -32.22 -4.52 -17.55
C VAL A 89 -32.73 -5.55 -16.52
N HIS A 90 -32.07 -6.71 -16.42
CA HIS A 90 -32.56 -7.87 -15.66
C HIS A 90 -31.49 -8.57 -14.80
N SER A 91 -30.28 -8.05 -14.74
CA SER A 91 -29.18 -8.68 -14.01
C SER A 91 -29.45 -8.76 -12.51
N LEU A 92 -29.07 -9.87 -11.89
CA LEU A 92 -29.18 -10.14 -10.45
C LEU A 92 -27.84 -9.85 -9.78
N GLN A 93 -27.66 -8.64 -9.26
CA GLN A 93 -26.38 -8.23 -8.66
C GLN A 93 -26.35 -8.54 -7.16
N TYR A 94 -25.32 -9.25 -6.70
CA TYR A 94 -25.08 -9.44 -5.28
C TYR A 94 -24.37 -8.25 -4.66
N LYS A 95 -23.28 -7.80 -5.30
CA LYS A 95 -22.34 -6.80 -4.78
C LYS A 95 -21.78 -5.91 -5.89
N ILE A 96 -21.29 -4.73 -5.49
CA ILE A 96 -20.65 -3.75 -6.36
C ILE A 96 -19.39 -3.19 -5.69
N GLY A 97 -18.43 -2.75 -6.51
CA GLY A 97 -17.26 -2.01 -6.08
C GLY A 97 -17.02 -0.80 -6.98
N VAL A 98 -16.95 0.40 -6.39
CA VAL A 98 -16.81 1.67 -7.11
C VAL A 98 -15.40 2.23 -6.90
N SER A 99 -14.70 2.47 -8.02
CA SER A 99 -13.39 3.11 -8.00
C SER A 99 -13.49 4.54 -7.46
N GLN A 100 -12.50 4.95 -6.69
CA GLN A 100 -12.38 6.33 -6.19
C GLN A 100 -11.22 7.07 -6.87
N SER A 101 -10.78 6.58 -8.02
CA SER A 101 -9.66 7.13 -8.80
C SER A 101 -9.93 7.25 -10.30
N ASP A 102 -10.98 6.60 -10.79
CA ASP A 102 -11.47 6.66 -12.17
C ASP A 102 -12.92 6.18 -12.23
N ASP A 103 -13.48 6.08 -13.44
CA ASP A 103 -14.89 5.79 -13.72
C ASP A 103 -15.29 4.30 -13.65
N LYS A 104 -14.47 3.46 -13.01
CA LYS A 104 -14.70 2.01 -12.99
C LYS A 104 -15.69 1.57 -11.92
N VAL A 105 -16.57 0.67 -12.31
CA VAL A 105 -17.46 -0.05 -11.38
C VAL A 105 -17.39 -1.54 -11.67
N ILE A 106 -17.07 -2.34 -10.66
CA ILE A 106 -17.11 -3.81 -10.74
C ILE A 106 -18.40 -4.31 -10.08
N SER A 107 -19.00 -5.38 -10.61
CA SER A 107 -20.20 -5.98 -10.03
C SER A 107 -20.17 -7.50 -10.14
N GLY A 108 -20.52 -8.18 -9.05
CA GLY A 108 -20.75 -9.63 -9.03
C GLY A 108 -22.23 -9.95 -9.22
N LEU A 109 -22.50 -10.83 -10.20
CA LEU A 109 -23.84 -11.21 -10.61
C LEU A 109 -24.06 -12.72 -10.44
N GLN A 110 -25.29 -13.09 -10.04
CA GLN A 110 -25.73 -14.47 -10.14
C GLN A 110 -25.80 -14.92 -11.61
N ASP A 111 -25.30 -16.11 -11.88
CA ASP A 111 -25.24 -16.84 -13.16
C ASP A 111 -24.44 -16.15 -14.28
N ASN A 112 -24.12 -14.85 -14.11
CA ASN A 112 -23.59 -13.96 -15.14
C ASN A 112 -22.18 -13.42 -14.84
N GLY A 113 -21.52 -14.00 -13.85
CA GLY A 113 -20.15 -13.74 -13.45
C GLY A 113 -19.90 -12.38 -12.85
N THR A 114 -18.65 -11.95 -12.89
CA THR A 114 -18.25 -10.60 -12.48
C THR A 114 -18.05 -9.74 -13.71
N LYS A 115 -18.69 -8.57 -13.72
CA LYS A 115 -18.62 -7.60 -14.82
C LYS A 115 -17.93 -6.32 -14.37
N LEU A 116 -17.15 -5.72 -15.27
CA LEU A 116 -16.48 -4.44 -15.07
C LEU A 116 -17.03 -3.41 -16.06
N LEU A 117 -17.54 -2.30 -15.55
CA LEU A 117 -17.87 -1.10 -16.29
C LEU A 117 -16.64 -0.17 -16.30
N SER A 118 -16.27 0.36 -17.45
CA SER A 118 -15.36 1.51 -17.58
C SER A 118 -15.92 2.47 -18.63
N GLY A 119 -16.22 3.70 -18.22
CA GLY A 119 -17.00 4.63 -19.03
C GLY A 119 -18.39 4.08 -19.33
N THR A 120 -18.61 3.69 -20.58
CA THR A 120 -19.86 3.04 -21.04
C THR A 120 -19.68 1.57 -21.39
N ASP A 121 -18.45 1.06 -21.33
CA ASP A 121 -18.10 -0.27 -21.83
C ASP A 121 -18.17 -1.29 -20.69
N TRP A 122 -18.96 -2.34 -20.91
CA TRP A 122 -19.07 -3.49 -20.01
C TRP A 122 -18.18 -4.64 -20.48
N GLN A 123 -17.45 -5.25 -19.54
CA GLN A 123 -16.56 -6.37 -19.78
C GLN A 123 -16.85 -7.52 -18.82
N ASP A 124 -16.86 -8.75 -19.32
CA ASP A 124 -16.87 -9.95 -18.50
C ASP A 124 -15.45 -10.25 -18.01
N VAL A 125 -15.23 -10.17 -16.69
CA VAL A 125 -13.88 -10.31 -16.09
C VAL A 125 -13.68 -11.59 -15.28
N LEU A 126 -14.77 -12.16 -14.75
CA LEU A 126 -14.84 -13.52 -14.21
C LEU A 126 -16.15 -14.17 -14.67
N GLY A 127 -16.14 -15.49 -14.92
CA GLY A 127 -17.34 -16.24 -15.33
C GLY A 127 -18.22 -16.66 -14.15
N GLY A 128 -18.98 -17.75 -14.31
CA GLY A 128 -19.73 -18.43 -13.23
C GLY A 128 -20.70 -17.52 -12.46
N ASP A 129 -20.84 -17.75 -11.15
CA ASP A 129 -21.52 -16.80 -10.25
C ASP A 129 -20.50 -15.80 -9.70
N GLY A 130 -20.67 -14.51 -10.00
CA GLY A 130 -19.91 -13.45 -9.36
C GLY A 130 -20.57 -13.05 -8.04
N MET A 131 -19.81 -13.10 -6.95
CA MET A 131 -20.28 -12.80 -5.59
C MET A 131 -19.85 -11.41 -5.15
N ASP A 132 -19.01 -11.30 -4.12
CA ASP A 132 -18.48 -10.02 -3.64
C ASP A 132 -17.32 -9.52 -4.53
N CYS A 133 -17.26 -8.22 -4.75
CA CYS A 133 -16.33 -7.58 -5.69
C CYS A 133 -15.96 -6.19 -5.19
N SER A 134 -14.70 -5.79 -5.31
CA SER A 134 -14.27 -4.46 -4.89
C SER A 134 -13.08 -3.94 -5.68
N ILE A 135 -12.96 -2.62 -5.78
CA ILE A 135 -11.84 -1.95 -6.42
C ILE A 135 -11.03 -1.25 -5.34
N HIS A 136 -9.71 -1.37 -5.41
CA HIS A 136 -8.82 -0.65 -4.51
C HIS A 136 -8.98 0.86 -4.71
N LYS A 137 -9.37 1.57 -3.65
CA LYS A 137 -9.73 3.00 -3.62
C LYS A 137 -8.82 3.91 -4.45
N ASN A 138 -7.51 3.78 -4.26
CA ASN A 138 -6.50 4.67 -4.88
C ASN A 138 -5.75 4.05 -6.08
N LEU A 139 -6.04 2.78 -6.42
CA LEU A 139 -5.30 2.03 -7.44
C LEU A 139 -6.30 1.19 -8.21
N SER A 140 -7.05 1.81 -9.13
CA SER A 140 -8.10 1.12 -9.90
C SER A 140 -7.64 -0.10 -10.71
N LYS A 141 -6.33 -0.27 -10.90
CA LYS A 141 -5.74 -1.48 -11.48
C LYS A 141 -5.84 -2.70 -10.56
N VAL A 142 -5.95 -2.50 -9.25
CA VAL A 142 -6.11 -3.56 -8.26
C VAL A 142 -7.58 -3.69 -7.93
N MET A 143 -8.14 -4.88 -8.15
CA MET A 143 -9.54 -5.18 -7.90
C MET A 143 -9.70 -6.65 -7.56
N PHE A 144 -10.67 -6.96 -6.72
CA PHE A 144 -10.99 -8.29 -6.25
C PHE A 144 -12.36 -8.71 -6.79
N GLY A 145 -12.49 -10.00 -7.06
CA GLY A 145 -13.75 -10.64 -7.40
C GLY A 145 -13.83 -12.00 -6.73
N GLU A 146 -15.04 -12.50 -6.53
CA GLU A 146 -15.30 -13.72 -5.75
C GLU A 146 -16.23 -14.63 -6.54
N TYR A 147 -15.93 -15.93 -6.55
CA TYR A 147 -16.91 -16.99 -6.80
C TYR A 147 -17.56 -17.42 -5.47
N TYR A 148 -18.64 -18.19 -5.55
CA TYR A 148 -19.30 -18.75 -4.37
C TYR A 148 -18.35 -19.41 -3.36
N ASN A 149 -18.77 -19.42 -2.10
CA ASN A 149 -18.09 -20.09 -0.99
C ASN A 149 -16.71 -19.52 -0.67
N GLY A 150 -16.45 -18.24 -0.98
CA GLY A 150 -15.25 -17.54 -0.57
C GLY A 150 -14.05 -17.81 -1.47
N ASN A 151 -14.32 -18.17 -2.74
CA ASN A 151 -13.30 -18.34 -3.75
C ASN A 151 -12.91 -16.97 -4.34
N ILE A 152 -11.90 -16.35 -3.75
CA ILE A 152 -11.43 -14.99 -4.02
C ILE A 152 -10.31 -14.95 -5.08
N PHE A 153 -10.42 -13.96 -5.96
CA PHE A 153 -9.51 -13.68 -7.07
C PHE A 153 -9.09 -12.21 -7.05
N ARG A 154 -7.89 -11.93 -7.57
CA ARG A 154 -7.33 -10.58 -7.65
C ARG A 154 -6.80 -10.28 -9.05
N SER A 155 -7.10 -9.08 -9.52
CA SER A 155 -6.41 -8.44 -10.64
C SER A 155 -5.45 -7.37 -10.13
N VAL A 156 -4.35 -7.16 -10.85
CA VAL A 156 -3.38 -6.05 -10.63
C VAL A 156 -3.16 -5.22 -11.90
N ASN A 157 -3.99 -5.43 -12.93
CA ASN A 157 -3.84 -4.83 -14.26
C ASN A 157 -5.17 -4.29 -14.81
N GLY A 158 -6.09 -3.88 -13.93
CA GLY A 158 -7.32 -3.22 -14.33
C GLY A 158 -8.37 -4.16 -14.91
N GLY A 159 -8.39 -5.41 -14.46
CA GLY A 159 -9.38 -6.40 -14.85
C GLY A 159 -9.05 -7.21 -16.10
N LEU A 160 -7.86 -7.01 -16.71
CA LEU A 160 -7.43 -7.77 -17.89
C LEU A 160 -7.23 -9.26 -17.58
N ASN A 161 -6.75 -9.58 -16.38
CA ASN A 161 -6.77 -10.94 -15.84
C ASN A 161 -6.88 -10.95 -14.32
N PHE A 162 -7.33 -12.09 -13.80
CA PHE A 162 -7.51 -12.36 -12.39
C PHE A 162 -6.79 -13.66 -12.03
N GLY A 163 -6.00 -13.63 -10.96
CA GLY A 163 -5.38 -14.81 -10.35
C GLY A 163 -6.13 -15.20 -9.07
N SER A 164 -6.29 -16.50 -8.82
CA SER A 164 -6.76 -16.98 -7.52
C SER A 164 -5.81 -16.52 -6.43
N ILE A 165 -6.35 -16.18 -5.26
CA ILE A 165 -5.59 -15.95 -4.03
C ILE A 165 -6.15 -16.78 -2.85
N ASN A 166 -6.87 -17.86 -3.18
CA ASN A 166 -7.46 -18.81 -2.24
C ASN A 166 -6.43 -19.74 -1.60
N ASP A 167 -5.49 -20.19 -2.40
CA ASP A 167 -4.38 -21.05 -2.01
C ASP A 167 -3.43 -20.37 -1.03
N HIS A 168 -3.42 -19.04 -1.00
CA HIS A 168 -2.69 -18.24 -0.01
C HIS A 168 -3.36 -18.23 1.38
N ILE A 169 -4.56 -18.82 1.52
CA ILE A 169 -5.30 -18.89 2.79
C ILE A 169 -5.12 -20.29 3.39
N SER A 170 -4.31 -20.38 4.44
CA SER A 170 -4.01 -21.65 5.10
C SER A 170 -5.26 -22.38 5.57
N GLY A 171 -5.32 -23.68 5.24
CA GLY A 171 -6.44 -24.57 5.60
C GLY A 171 -7.61 -24.53 4.63
N SER A 172 -7.55 -23.71 3.57
CA SER A 172 -8.56 -23.62 2.50
C SER A 172 -9.99 -23.56 3.05
N PRO A 173 -10.29 -22.58 3.93
CA PRO A 173 -11.60 -22.46 4.53
C PRO A 173 -12.68 -22.24 3.46
N THR A 174 -13.88 -22.70 3.75
CA THR A 174 -15.05 -22.51 2.87
C THR A 174 -16.00 -21.49 3.51
N GLY A 175 -16.48 -20.56 2.70
CA GLY A 175 -17.28 -19.43 3.15
C GLY A 175 -18.78 -19.63 2.98
N GLY A 176 -19.54 -18.54 3.10
CA GLY A 176 -20.95 -18.51 2.74
C GLY A 176 -21.14 -18.40 1.23
N TRP A 177 -22.41 -18.45 0.78
CA TRP A 177 -22.74 -18.28 -0.64
C TRP A 177 -22.10 -17.01 -1.23
N VAL A 178 -22.30 -15.88 -0.54
CA VAL A 178 -21.51 -14.64 -0.69
C VAL A 178 -20.66 -14.52 0.57
N THR A 179 -19.33 -14.57 0.43
CA THR A 179 -18.42 -14.51 1.58
C THR A 179 -17.97 -13.07 1.78
N PRO A 180 -18.21 -12.47 2.97
CA PRO A 180 -17.91 -11.06 3.17
C PRO A 180 -16.40 -10.83 3.17
N TYR A 181 -15.94 -9.89 2.34
CA TYR A 181 -14.61 -9.33 2.45
C TYR A 181 -14.63 -7.82 2.22
N LEU A 182 -13.58 -7.13 2.64
CA LEU A 182 -13.41 -5.71 2.34
C LEU A 182 -11.95 -5.31 2.33
N PHE A 183 -11.63 -4.30 1.51
CA PHE A 183 -10.43 -3.50 1.69
C PHE A 183 -10.57 -2.61 2.90
N ASP A 184 -9.54 -2.56 3.75
CA ASP A 184 -9.51 -1.68 4.90
C ASP A 184 -9.69 -0.21 4.46
N PRO A 185 -10.69 0.52 4.97
CA PRO A 185 -11.04 1.85 4.45
C PRO A 185 -9.92 2.90 4.56
N SER A 186 -8.98 2.74 5.49
CA SER A 186 -7.85 3.67 5.66
C SER A 186 -6.52 3.18 5.09
N ASN A 187 -6.43 1.92 4.65
CA ASN A 187 -5.26 1.34 3.97
C ASN A 187 -5.71 0.15 3.12
N ASN A 188 -6.06 0.41 1.87
CA ASN A 188 -6.49 -0.63 0.95
C ASN A 188 -5.40 -1.66 0.59
N ASN A 189 -4.18 -1.59 1.14
CA ASN A 189 -3.27 -2.75 1.12
C ASN A 189 -3.71 -3.86 2.09
N THR A 190 -4.43 -3.49 3.14
CA THR A 190 -5.01 -4.43 4.10
C THR A 190 -6.37 -4.90 3.60
N VAL A 191 -6.61 -6.22 3.69
CA VAL A 191 -7.88 -6.84 3.30
C VAL A 191 -8.31 -7.78 4.42
N TYR A 192 -9.61 -7.83 4.68
CA TYR A 192 -10.19 -8.82 5.60
C TYR A 192 -11.22 -9.66 4.86
N ILE A 193 -11.26 -10.96 5.15
CA ILE A 193 -12.27 -11.90 4.64
C ILE A 193 -12.83 -12.73 5.80
N GLY A 194 -14.14 -12.95 5.80
CA GLY A 194 -14.85 -13.68 6.85
C GLY A 194 -15.38 -15.03 6.37
N PHE A 195 -14.69 -16.11 6.72
CA PHE A 195 -15.17 -17.49 6.55
C PHE A 195 -16.01 -17.93 7.77
N ALA A 196 -15.69 -19.04 8.43
CA ALA A 196 -16.13 -19.28 9.82
C ALA A 196 -15.38 -18.38 10.83
N ASP A 197 -14.25 -17.82 10.38
CA ASP A 197 -13.34 -16.96 11.11
C ASP A 197 -12.83 -15.85 10.19
N VAL A 198 -12.29 -14.78 10.78
CA VAL A 198 -11.73 -13.64 10.07
C VAL A 198 -10.26 -13.90 9.74
N TYR A 199 -9.92 -13.67 8.49
CA TYR A 199 -8.56 -13.68 7.99
C TYR A 199 -8.20 -12.27 7.51
N LYS A 200 -6.96 -11.86 7.77
CA LYS A 200 -6.42 -10.54 7.45
C LYS A 200 -5.20 -10.69 6.56
N SER A 201 -5.18 -9.97 5.45
CA SER A 201 -3.99 -9.75 4.63
C SER A 201 -3.51 -8.31 4.81
N LEU A 202 -2.20 -8.09 4.77
CA LEU A 202 -1.56 -6.77 4.81
C LEU A 202 -1.00 -6.34 3.44
N ASN A 203 -1.06 -7.24 2.46
CA ASN A 203 -0.42 -7.15 1.16
C ASN A 203 -1.39 -7.58 0.04
N ARG A 204 -2.67 -7.19 0.17
CA ARG A 204 -3.69 -7.38 -0.87
C ARG A 204 -3.83 -8.85 -1.28
N GLY A 205 -3.80 -9.74 -0.31
CA GLY A 205 -4.07 -11.16 -0.50
C GLY A 205 -2.88 -12.01 -0.92
N ASP A 206 -1.64 -11.50 -0.90
CA ASP A 206 -0.44 -12.35 -1.10
C ASP A 206 -0.22 -13.27 0.10
N THR A 207 -0.46 -12.78 1.33
CA THR A 207 -0.44 -13.60 2.54
C THR A 207 -1.61 -13.27 3.45
N TRP A 208 -2.12 -14.28 4.16
CA TRP A 208 -3.26 -14.16 5.05
C TRP A 208 -2.93 -14.69 6.45
N THR A 209 -3.40 -13.99 7.48
CA THR A 209 -3.31 -14.40 8.88
C THR A 209 -4.72 -14.58 9.43
N LYS A 210 -5.01 -15.74 10.00
CA LYS A 210 -6.25 -15.94 10.76
C LYS A 210 -6.17 -15.11 12.05
N ILE A 211 -7.13 -14.23 12.26
CA ILE A 211 -7.17 -13.31 13.42
C ILE A 211 -8.36 -13.57 14.33
N SER A 212 -9.08 -14.68 14.18
CA SER A 212 -10.18 -15.02 15.10
C SER A 212 -10.40 -16.52 15.24
N THR A 213 -11.07 -16.91 16.32
CA THR A 213 -11.69 -18.23 16.52
C THR A 213 -13.07 -18.01 17.14
N LEU A 214 -14.10 -17.82 16.32
CA LEU A 214 -15.39 -17.28 16.75
C LEU A 214 -16.42 -18.34 17.12
N GLY A 215 -16.42 -19.49 16.42
CA GLY A 215 -17.31 -20.61 16.69
C GLY A 215 -18.80 -20.28 16.50
N ILE A 216 -19.15 -19.39 15.57
CA ILE A 216 -20.54 -18.93 15.33
C ILE A 216 -21.11 -19.35 13.97
N GLY A 217 -20.36 -20.11 13.16
CA GLY A 217 -20.73 -20.49 11.79
C GLY A 217 -20.16 -19.53 10.74
N ASN A 218 -20.59 -19.70 9.48
CA ASN A 218 -20.12 -18.88 8.37
C ASN A 218 -20.56 -17.42 8.56
N LEU A 219 -19.58 -16.53 8.52
CA LEU A 219 -19.76 -15.09 8.63
C LEU A 219 -20.43 -14.59 7.34
N VAL A 220 -21.36 -13.66 7.50
CA VAL A 220 -22.03 -12.94 6.41
C VAL A 220 -21.88 -11.43 6.53
N HIS A 221 -21.17 -10.97 7.57
CA HIS A 221 -20.85 -9.57 7.81
C HIS A 221 -19.38 -9.40 8.13
N ILE A 222 -18.77 -8.37 7.56
CA ILE A 222 -17.51 -7.82 8.02
C ILE A 222 -17.55 -6.30 7.81
N ALA A 223 -17.13 -5.54 8.82
CA ALA A 223 -17.06 -4.09 8.78
C ALA A 223 -15.86 -3.63 9.62
N VAL A 224 -15.09 -2.69 9.09
CA VAL A 224 -13.92 -2.11 9.75
C VAL A 224 -14.17 -0.62 9.92
N ALA A 225 -13.92 -0.07 11.12
CA ALA A 225 -14.13 1.34 11.37
C ALA A 225 -13.08 2.19 10.61
N PRO A 226 -13.48 3.12 9.73
CA PRO A 226 -12.53 3.93 8.97
C PRO A 226 -11.63 4.79 9.87
N SER A 227 -12.15 5.31 10.99
CA SER A 227 -11.37 6.12 11.95
C SER A 227 -10.35 5.32 12.76
N ASN A 228 -10.61 4.03 12.98
CA ASN A 228 -9.78 3.17 13.82
C ASN A 228 -9.92 1.69 13.40
N PRO A 229 -9.07 1.21 12.49
CA PRO A 229 -9.24 -0.12 11.92
C PRO A 229 -8.82 -1.27 12.85
N SER A 230 -8.37 -0.95 14.07
CA SER A 230 -8.32 -1.93 15.16
C SER A 230 -9.72 -2.33 15.64
N VAL A 231 -10.76 -1.57 15.28
CA VAL A 231 -12.16 -1.85 15.58
C VAL A 231 -12.82 -2.51 14.38
N ILE A 232 -13.18 -3.79 14.56
CA ILE A 232 -13.78 -4.62 13.52
C ILE A 232 -15.05 -5.27 14.08
N ILE A 233 -16.09 -5.30 13.26
CA ILE A 233 -17.33 -6.03 13.50
C ILE A 233 -17.44 -7.14 12.47
N THR A 234 -17.86 -8.31 12.92
CA THR A 234 -18.18 -9.44 12.05
C THR A 234 -19.28 -10.28 12.65
N GLY A 235 -19.88 -11.18 11.89
CA GLY A 235 -20.84 -12.11 12.46
C GLY A 235 -21.71 -12.82 11.44
N THR A 236 -22.63 -13.60 11.99
CA THR A 236 -23.79 -14.11 11.26
C THR A 236 -24.96 -13.14 11.42
N ALA A 237 -26.08 -13.38 10.72
CA ALA A 237 -27.28 -12.55 10.84
C ALA A 237 -27.84 -12.43 12.28
N GLY A 238 -27.53 -13.39 13.16
CA GLY A 238 -28.04 -13.44 14.54
C GLY A 238 -26.96 -13.39 15.63
N ALA A 239 -25.68 -13.41 15.28
CA ALA A 239 -24.58 -13.42 16.25
C ALA A 239 -23.44 -12.51 15.78
N ILE A 240 -23.27 -11.37 16.47
CA ILE A 240 -22.29 -10.35 16.11
C ILE A 240 -21.14 -10.32 17.12
N ARG A 241 -19.92 -10.21 16.59
CA ARG A 241 -18.65 -10.16 17.32
C ARG A 241 -17.96 -8.83 17.02
N LYS A 242 -17.31 -8.28 18.04
CA LYS A 242 -16.51 -7.05 17.96
C LYS A 242 -15.10 -7.31 18.46
N THR A 243 -14.13 -6.71 17.82
CA THR A 243 -12.78 -6.50 18.36
C THR A 243 -12.49 -5.00 18.42
N THR A 244 -11.61 -4.60 19.33
CA THR A 244 -11.07 -3.23 19.44
C THR A 244 -9.54 -3.24 19.46
N ASN A 245 -8.91 -4.38 19.15
CA ASN A 245 -7.47 -4.58 19.19
C ASN A 245 -6.96 -5.32 17.94
N GLY A 246 -7.62 -5.07 16.80
CA GLY A 246 -7.20 -5.60 15.50
C GLY A 246 -7.32 -7.12 15.36
N GLY A 247 -8.17 -7.74 16.18
CA GLY A 247 -8.45 -9.18 16.13
C GLY A 247 -7.77 -10.01 17.22
N SER A 248 -6.93 -9.45 18.10
CA SER A 248 -6.31 -10.24 19.17
C SER A 248 -7.34 -10.83 20.15
N SER A 249 -8.48 -10.17 20.36
CA SER A 249 -9.62 -10.74 21.07
C SER A 249 -10.95 -10.23 20.52
N TRP A 250 -11.98 -11.05 20.68
CA TRP A 250 -13.33 -10.79 20.18
C TRP A 250 -14.37 -10.97 21.28
N THR A 251 -15.31 -10.03 21.37
CA THR A 251 -16.42 -10.06 22.32
C THR A 251 -17.75 -10.15 21.59
N SER A 252 -18.76 -10.75 22.22
CA SER A 252 -20.13 -10.68 21.70
C SER A 252 -20.69 -9.29 21.92
N ILE A 253 -21.42 -8.75 20.95
CA ILE A 253 -22.27 -7.56 21.15
C ILE A 253 -23.74 -7.96 21.01
N THR A 254 -24.59 -7.36 21.84
CA THR A 254 -26.04 -7.56 21.75
C THR A 254 -26.61 -6.53 20.78
N VAL A 255 -27.24 -7.02 19.71
CA VAL A 255 -27.89 -6.18 18.70
C VAL A 255 -29.41 -6.25 18.82
N PRO A 256 -30.14 -5.19 18.44
CA PRO A 256 -31.60 -5.11 18.60
C PRO A 256 -32.39 -5.86 17.50
N ALA A 257 -31.74 -6.71 16.71
CA ALA A 257 -32.34 -7.46 15.61
C ALA A 257 -31.80 -8.89 15.55
N THR A 258 -32.64 -9.84 15.13
CA THR A 258 -32.28 -11.26 14.97
C THR A 258 -31.87 -11.63 13.53
N SER A 259 -32.16 -10.74 12.57
CA SER A 259 -31.78 -10.86 11.17
C SER A 259 -31.14 -9.54 10.74
N VAL A 260 -29.91 -9.34 11.22
CA VAL A 260 -29.04 -8.25 10.79
C VAL A 260 -28.73 -8.43 9.31
N SER A 261 -28.83 -7.35 8.54
CA SER A 261 -28.49 -7.36 7.12
C SER A 261 -27.15 -6.67 6.84
N MET A 262 -26.87 -5.57 7.53
CA MET A 262 -25.60 -4.86 7.41
C MET A 262 -25.32 -4.05 8.67
N ILE A 263 -24.02 -3.86 8.95
CA ILE A 263 -23.53 -2.94 9.97
C ILE A 263 -22.50 -2.02 9.30
N ALA A 264 -22.71 -0.71 9.37
CA ALA A 264 -21.78 0.29 8.85
C ALA A 264 -21.27 1.18 9.98
N PHE A 265 -20.00 1.57 9.90
CA PHE A 265 -19.42 2.55 10.81
C PHE A 265 -19.63 3.97 10.30
N ASP A 266 -19.72 4.91 11.23
CA ASP A 266 -19.47 6.31 10.90
C ASP A 266 -18.03 6.46 10.38
N PRO A 267 -17.79 7.24 9.32
CA PRO A 267 -16.45 7.40 8.75
C PRO A 267 -15.43 8.06 9.70
N MET A 268 -15.89 8.79 10.72
CA MET A 268 -15.04 9.61 11.58
C MET A 268 -15.01 9.17 13.05
N ASP A 269 -15.89 8.28 13.50
CA ASP A 269 -15.94 7.78 14.88
C ASP A 269 -16.29 6.28 14.98
N GLU A 270 -15.37 5.47 15.48
CA GLU A 270 -15.52 4.03 15.64
C GLU A 270 -16.60 3.61 16.67
N ASN A 271 -17.11 4.55 17.46
CA ASN A 271 -18.17 4.30 18.42
C ASN A 271 -19.56 4.49 17.82
N ILE A 272 -19.65 5.13 16.66
CA ILE A 272 -20.91 5.34 15.96
C ILE A 272 -21.07 4.25 14.89
N MET A 273 -22.15 3.48 15.00
CA MET A 273 -22.49 2.44 14.02
C MET A 273 -23.97 2.47 13.71
N TYR A 274 -24.29 2.05 12.50
CA TYR A 274 -25.64 1.89 11.98
C TYR A 274 -25.87 0.44 11.63
N LEU A 275 -27.05 -0.08 11.96
CA LEU A 275 -27.42 -1.46 11.73
C LEU A 275 -28.78 -1.50 11.02
N THR A 276 -28.85 -2.25 9.94
CA THR A 276 -30.10 -2.57 9.23
C THR A 276 -30.55 -4.00 9.52
N ALA A 277 -31.86 -4.24 9.42
CA ALA A 277 -32.44 -5.55 9.66
C ALA A 277 -33.37 -5.98 8.52
N LYS A 278 -33.15 -7.19 7.99
CA LYS A 278 -33.93 -7.79 6.89
C LYS A 278 -35.13 -8.57 7.44
N ASN A 279 -36.17 -7.87 7.87
CA ASN A 279 -37.34 -8.48 8.53
C ASN A 279 -38.68 -7.78 8.22
N TYR A 280 -39.79 -8.42 8.61
CA TYR A 280 -41.17 -7.92 8.49
C TYR A 280 -41.79 -7.44 9.82
N THR A 281 -40.97 -6.93 10.75
CA THR A 281 -41.40 -6.35 12.03
C THR A 281 -41.53 -4.83 11.95
N SER A 282 -42.76 -4.32 12.07
CA SER A 282 -43.04 -2.88 11.92
C SER A 282 -42.18 -2.01 12.86
N GLY A 283 -41.61 -0.93 12.32
CA GLY A 283 -40.80 0.02 13.08
C GLY A 283 -39.44 -0.50 13.57
N GLN A 284 -38.99 -1.70 13.15
CA GLN A 284 -37.69 -2.28 13.56
C GLN A 284 -36.82 -2.60 12.34
N LYS A 285 -36.29 -1.54 11.71
CA LYS A 285 -35.55 -1.60 10.45
C LYS A 285 -34.12 -1.07 10.57
N VAL A 286 -33.93 0.06 11.25
CA VAL A 286 -32.63 0.73 11.35
C VAL A 286 -32.35 1.16 12.78
N PHE A 287 -31.12 0.91 13.25
CA PHE A 287 -30.69 1.21 14.60
C PHE A 287 -29.32 1.91 14.57
N LYS A 288 -29.12 2.86 15.50
CA LYS A 288 -27.88 3.62 15.68
C LYS A 288 -27.31 3.37 17.07
N THR A 289 -25.99 3.23 17.18
CA THR A 289 -25.27 3.32 18.45
C THR A 289 -24.27 4.48 18.39
N THR A 290 -23.94 5.05 19.54
CA THR A 290 -22.90 6.08 19.69
C THR A 290 -21.90 5.72 20.81
N ASN A 291 -21.92 4.45 21.25
CA ASN A 291 -21.09 3.93 22.33
C ASN A 291 -20.52 2.55 21.99
N GLY A 292 -20.23 2.35 20.70
CA GLY A 292 -19.56 1.18 20.19
C GLY A 292 -20.38 -0.11 20.31
N GLY A 293 -21.72 -0.02 20.32
CA GLY A 293 -22.62 -1.16 20.36
C GLY A 293 -23.07 -1.59 21.77
N SER A 294 -22.77 -0.80 22.80
CA SER A 294 -23.22 -1.08 24.18
C SER A 294 -24.73 -0.85 24.35
N SER A 295 -25.29 0.13 23.65
CA SER A 295 -26.73 0.33 23.50
C SER A 295 -27.08 0.85 22.11
N TRP A 296 -28.32 0.63 21.70
CA TRP A 296 -28.83 0.98 20.38
C TRP A 296 -30.11 1.80 20.49
N THR A 297 -30.20 2.85 19.66
CA THR A 297 -31.37 3.69 19.47
C THR A 297 -32.05 3.28 18.16
N ASN A 298 -33.35 3.03 18.21
CA ASN A 298 -34.12 2.78 16.99
C ASN A 298 -34.37 4.09 16.25
N ILE A 299 -33.95 4.14 14.98
CA ILE A 299 -34.13 5.30 14.09
C ILE A 299 -34.99 4.96 12.87
N SER A 300 -35.81 3.91 12.94
CA SER A 300 -36.59 3.41 11.79
C SER A 300 -37.69 4.37 11.33
N GLY A 301 -38.12 5.31 12.18
CA GLY A 301 -39.12 6.31 11.82
C GLY A 301 -40.39 5.71 11.19
N THR A 302 -40.80 6.24 10.03
CA THR A 302 -41.98 5.79 9.28
C THR A 302 -41.66 4.84 8.12
N LEU A 303 -40.46 4.24 8.09
CA LEU A 303 -40.09 3.27 7.06
C LEU A 303 -41.15 2.16 6.90
N PRO A 304 -41.43 1.74 5.66
CA PRO A 304 -42.42 0.69 5.41
C PRO A 304 -42.02 -0.63 6.08
N ASN A 305 -43.01 -1.46 6.40
CA ASN A 305 -42.77 -2.77 7.04
C ASN A 305 -42.28 -3.84 6.03
N ILE A 306 -41.13 -3.58 5.44
CA ILE A 306 -40.43 -4.44 4.49
C ILE A 306 -38.93 -4.42 4.79
N PRO A 307 -38.17 -5.43 4.36
CA PRO A 307 -36.76 -5.54 4.72
C PRO A 307 -35.89 -4.34 4.32
N ALA A 308 -34.94 -3.99 5.21
CA ALA A 308 -33.82 -3.10 4.92
C ALA A 308 -32.57 -3.98 4.70
N ASN A 309 -31.98 -3.91 3.53
CA ASN A 309 -30.99 -4.87 3.02
C ASN A 309 -29.55 -4.38 3.18
N CYS A 310 -29.32 -3.08 3.06
CA CYS A 310 -28.00 -2.47 3.18
C CYS A 310 -28.10 -1.03 3.73
N VAL A 311 -26.98 -0.52 4.23
CA VAL A 311 -26.81 0.86 4.67
C VAL A 311 -25.43 1.36 4.26
N THR A 312 -25.36 2.57 3.72
CA THR A 312 -24.09 3.26 3.46
C THR A 312 -24.09 4.63 4.13
N THR A 313 -22.94 5.02 4.66
CA THR A 313 -22.71 6.32 5.30
C THR A 313 -22.06 7.28 4.31
N VAL A 314 -22.34 8.58 4.46
CA VAL A 314 -21.72 9.61 3.62
C VAL A 314 -20.56 10.25 4.37
N LYS A 315 -19.34 10.02 3.86
CA LYS A 315 -18.14 10.65 4.40
C LYS A 315 -18.24 12.18 4.37
N GLY A 316 -17.85 12.82 5.49
CA GLY A 316 -17.90 14.27 5.66
C GLY A 316 -19.27 14.81 6.08
N TYR A 317 -20.30 13.96 6.12
CA TYR A 317 -21.65 14.30 6.57
C TYR A 317 -22.10 13.37 7.69
N PRO A 318 -21.77 13.69 8.96
CA PRO A 318 -22.24 12.91 10.09
C PRO A 318 -23.76 12.76 10.04
N ASP A 319 -24.24 11.54 10.28
CA ASP A 319 -25.66 11.16 10.25
C ASP A 319 -26.35 11.17 8.88
N ALA A 320 -25.66 11.49 7.78
CA ALA A 320 -26.20 11.28 6.44
C ALA A 320 -26.07 9.80 6.02
N LEU A 321 -27.21 9.17 5.75
CA LEU A 321 -27.31 7.74 5.46
C LEU A 321 -28.15 7.49 4.22
N TYR A 322 -27.79 6.44 3.48
CA TYR A 322 -28.69 5.81 2.52
C TYR A 322 -28.90 4.35 2.90
N ILE A 323 -30.13 3.87 2.73
CA ILE A 323 -30.47 2.45 2.91
C ILE A 323 -31.14 1.90 1.66
N GLY A 324 -30.80 0.67 1.33
CA GLY A 324 -31.48 -0.12 0.32
C GLY A 324 -32.56 -0.97 0.96
N MET A 325 -33.76 -0.98 0.38
CA MET A 325 -34.90 -1.80 0.80
C MET A 325 -35.44 -2.62 -0.37
N ASP A 326 -36.47 -3.44 -0.14
CA ASP A 326 -37.12 -4.26 -1.18
C ASP A 326 -37.88 -3.43 -2.25
N ILE A 327 -38.05 -2.12 -2.04
CA ILE A 327 -38.74 -1.21 -2.97
C ILE A 327 -37.92 0.05 -3.28
N GLY A 328 -36.60 -0.06 -3.27
CA GLY A 328 -35.69 1.02 -3.62
C GLY A 328 -34.96 1.63 -2.42
N VAL A 329 -34.48 2.87 -2.60
CA VAL A 329 -33.54 3.54 -1.71
C VAL A 329 -34.23 4.61 -0.87
N TYR A 330 -33.83 4.74 0.39
CA TYR A 330 -34.25 5.83 1.29
C TYR A 330 -33.01 6.53 1.83
N ARG A 331 -33.12 7.83 2.10
CA ARG A 331 -32.05 8.63 2.72
C ARG A 331 -32.48 9.20 4.07
N TYR A 332 -31.52 9.42 4.95
CA TYR A 332 -31.66 10.08 6.24
C TYR A 332 -30.72 11.28 6.28
N ASP A 333 -31.24 12.46 6.61
CA ASP A 333 -30.48 13.70 6.51
C ASP A 333 -30.06 14.25 7.87
N VAL A 334 -29.02 15.09 7.85
CA VAL A 334 -28.59 15.87 9.01
C VAL A 334 -29.73 16.74 9.51
N GLY A 335 -30.16 16.53 10.75
CA GLY A 335 -31.25 17.27 11.38
C GLY A 335 -32.65 16.82 10.96
N SER A 336 -32.79 15.82 10.09
CA SER A 336 -34.09 15.17 9.85
C SER A 336 -34.50 14.33 11.06
N SER A 337 -35.81 14.17 11.23
CA SER A 337 -36.40 13.24 12.19
C SER A 337 -36.88 11.93 11.55
N ASP A 338 -36.83 11.81 10.22
CA ASP A 338 -37.36 10.65 9.49
C ASP A 338 -36.68 10.44 8.12
N TRP A 339 -36.96 9.29 7.51
CA TRP A 339 -36.44 8.85 6.23
C TRP A 339 -37.21 9.45 5.05
N VAL A 340 -36.48 9.75 3.97
CA VAL A 340 -37.03 10.28 2.72
C VAL A 340 -36.81 9.28 1.59
N LEU A 341 -37.86 8.98 0.81
CA LEU A 341 -37.74 8.12 -0.37
C LEU A 341 -36.79 8.76 -1.40
N PHE A 342 -35.82 7.98 -1.86
CA PHE A 342 -34.77 8.36 -2.81
C PHE A 342 -34.77 7.40 -4.02
N SER A 343 -35.94 7.17 -4.62
CA SER A 343 -36.14 6.19 -5.71
C SER A 343 -36.81 6.80 -6.94
N GLN A 344 -36.25 7.88 -7.50
CA GLN A 344 -36.82 8.49 -8.71
C GLN A 344 -36.57 7.61 -9.93
N ASN A 345 -37.63 7.15 -10.60
CA ASN A 345 -37.59 6.26 -11.78
C ASN A 345 -36.94 4.87 -11.57
N LEU A 346 -36.52 4.54 -10.35
CA LEU A 346 -36.10 3.20 -9.96
C LEU A 346 -37.36 2.34 -9.76
N PRO A 347 -37.54 1.22 -10.49
CA PRO A 347 -38.64 0.30 -10.24
C PRO A 347 -38.60 -0.26 -8.81
N ASN A 348 -39.74 -0.72 -8.29
CA ASN A 348 -39.75 -1.46 -7.04
C ASN A 348 -38.91 -2.74 -7.21
N VAL A 349 -37.74 -2.76 -6.59
CA VAL A 349 -36.78 -3.86 -6.66
C VAL A 349 -35.96 -3.90 -5.38
N GLU A 350 -35.51 -5.09 -5.01
CA GLU A 350 -34.54 -5.31 -3.95
C GLU A 350 -33.21 -4.64 -4.28
N ILE A 351 -32.79 -3.75 -3.38
CA ILE A 351 -31.45 -3.15 -3.38
C ILE A 351 -30.55 -4.02 -2.52
N THR A 352 -29.53 -4.62 -3.13
CA THR A 352 -28.60 -5.54 -2.45
C THR A 352 -27.42 -4.81 -1.84
N GLU A 353 -26.99 -3.70 -2.46
CA GLU A 353 -25.88 -2.88 -2.00
C GLU A 353 -25.96 -1.45 -2.53
N LEU A 354 -25.34 -0.54 -1.78
CA LEU A 354 -25.19 0.87 -2.12
C LEU A 354 -23.73 1.27 -1.93
N GLU A 355 -23.15 1.94 -2.93
CA GLU A 355 -21.81 2.51 -2.83
C GLU A 355 -21.79 3.95 -3.32
N VAL A 356 -20.95 4.77 -2.67
CA VAL A 356 -20.78 6.19 -3.01
C VAL A 356 -19.52 6.35 -3.86
N ASP A 357 -19.66 7.03 -4.99
CA ASP A 357 -18.54 7.60 -5.73
C ASP A 357 -18.27 9.01 -5.21
N TYR A 358 -17.21 9.16 -4.43
CA TYR A 358 -16.83 10.45 -3.87
C TYR A 358 -16.13 11.37 -4.89
N THR A 359 -15.71 10.83 -6.04
CA THR A 359 -15.03 11.61 -7.08
C THR A 359 -16.02 12.27 -8.03
N GLU A 360 -17.14 11.59 -8.32
CA GLU A 360 -18.21 12.09 -9.19
C GLU A 360 -19.45 12.58 -8.43
N ASN A 361 -19.46 12.48 -7.10
CA ASN A 361 -20.61 12.82 -6.25
C ASN A 361 -21.87 12.01 -6.63
N LYS A 362 -21.71 10.69 -6.75
CA LYS A 362 -22.79 9.77 -7.16
C LYS A 362 -23.06 8.67 -6.14
N LEU A 363 -24.27 8.15 -6.16
CA LEU A 363 -24.71 6.96 -5.45
C LEU A 363 -25.05 5.87 -6.45
N PHE A 364 -24.35 4.75 -6.36
CA PHE A 364 -24.62 3.53 -7.11
C PHE A 364 -25.49 2.57 -6.28
N ALA A 365 -26.41 1.89 -6.95
CA ALA A 365 -27.29 0.89 -6.35
C ALA A 365 -27.25 -0.41 -7.16
N ALA A 366 -26.81 -1.47 -6.50
CA ALA A 366 -26.92 -2.83 -6.99
C ALA A 366 -28.35 -3.32 -6.75
N THR A 367 -28.95 -3.96 -7.77
CA THR A 367 -30.31 -4.46 -7.65
C THR A 367 -30.41 -5.94 -7.98
N TYR A 368 -31.32 -6.64 -7.31
CA TYR A 368 -31.60 -8.04 -7.61
C TYR A 368 -32.65 -8.16 -8.70
N GLY A 369 -32.23 -7.96 -9.95
CA GLY A 369 -33.05 -8.24 -11.14
C GLY A 369 -33.41 -6.99 -11.95
N ARG A 370 -32.77 -5.86 -11.69
CA ARG A 370 -32.89 -4.62 -12.47
C ARG A 370 -31.53 -3.96 -12.74
N SER A 371 -30.43 -4.73 -12.71
CA SER A 371 -29.07 -4.27 -13.01
C SER A 371 -28.61 -3.06 -12.16
N LEU A 372 -27.51 -2.41 -12.58
CA LEU A 372 -26.88 -1.31 -11.86
C LEU A 372 -27.63 0.01 -12.11
N TRP A 373 -27.92 0.76 -11.04
CA TRP A 373 -28.48 2.11 -11.11
C TRP A 373 -27.52 3.12 -10.51
N VAL A 374 -27.61 4.36 -10.97
CA VAL A 374 -26.82 5.48 -10.45
C VAL A 374 -27.66 6.74 -10.39
N SER A 375 -27.44 7.54 -9.35
CA SER A 375 -28.00 8.89 -9.17
C SER A 375 -26.91 9.83 -8.69
N ASP A 376 -27.08 11.13 -8.92
CA ASP A 376 -26.32 12.13 -8.15
C ASP A 376 -26.60 11.95 -6.66
N LEU A 377 -25.59 12.15 -5.83
CA LEU A 377 -25.72 12.18 -4.38
C LEU A 377 -26.54 13.42 -3.95
N HIS A 378 -27.35 13.30 -2.90
CA HIS A 378 -28.10 14.45 -2.37
C HIS A 378 -27.16 15.51 -1.79
N GLU A 379 -26.14 15.06 -1.08
CA GLU A 379 -25.11 15.90 -0.49
C GLU A 379 -24.20 16.50 -1.58
N SER A 380 -23.58 17.64 -1.27
CA SER A 380 -22.55 18.26 -2.12
C SER A 380 -21.19 18.08 -1.46
N LEU A 381 -20.54 16.94 -1.71
CA LEU A 381 -19.32 16.55 -1.01
C LEU A 381 -18.26 17.67 -0.96
N PRO A 382 -17.66 17.98 0.22
CA PRO A 382 -16.56 18.92 0.29
C PRO A 382 -15.36 18.35 -0.48
N VAL A 383 -14.91 19.08 -1.51
CA VAL A 383 -13.92 18.61 -2.50
C VAL A 383 -12.49 18.73 -1.96
N CYS A 384 -12.24 18.28 -0.73
CA CYS A 384 -10.87 18.13 -0.25
C CYS A 384 -10.33 16.74 -0.65
N GLN A 385 -9.76 16.67 -1.85
CA GLN A 385 -9.21 15.43 -2.41
C GLN A 385 -8.00 14.94 -1.63
N VAL A 386 -7.91 13.63 -1.42
CA VAL A 386 -6.76 13.01 -0.75
C VAL A 386 -5.51 13.05 -1.64
N PRO A 387 -4.30 13.11 -1.08
CA PRO A 387 -3.08 12.86 -1.84
C PRO A 387 -3.10 11.47 -2.46
N VAL A 388 -2.30 11.25 -3.51
CA VAL A 388 -2.24 9.95 -4.22
C VAL A 388 -0.82 9.38 -4.20
N ASN A 389 -0.66 8.09 -4.51
CA ASN A 389 0.66 7.43 -4.64
C ASN A 389 1.61 7.61 -3.42
N LEU A 390 1.06 7.59 -2.20
CA LEU A 390 1.87 7.60 -0.98
C LEU A 390 2.73 6.33 -0.89
N GLN A 391 4.03 6.53 -0.74
CA GLN A 391 5.01 5.48 -0.74
C GLN A 391 6.21 5.82 0.17
N ILE A 392 6.85 4.79 0.69
CA ILE A 392 8.13 4.88 1.37
C ILE A 392 9.21 4.90 0.29
N THR A 393 10.02 5.96 0.25
CA THR A 393 11.08 6.15 -0.76
C THR A 393 12.47 5.80 -0.24
N GLY A 394 12.64 5.70 1.08
CA GLY A 394 13.88 5.25 1.68
C GLY A 394 13.79 5.12 3.19
N SER A 395 14.66 4.32 3.78
CA SER A 395 14.80 4.19 5.23
C SER A 395 16.27 4.17 5.60
N SER A 396 16.65 4.94 6.61
CA SER A 396 17.99 4.95 7.19
C SER A 396 17.91 4.81 8.72
N SER A 397 19.06 4.67 9.37
CA SER A 397 19.16 4.55 10.83
C SER A 397 18.47 5.72 11.52
N GLY A 398 17.26 5.50 12.03
CA GLY A 398 16.48 6.49 12.77
C GLY A 398 15.62 7.43 11.92
N SER A 399 15.49 7.22 10.61
CA SER A 399 14.64 8.07 9.76
C SER A 399 13.99 7.33 8.60
N LEU A 400 12.83 7.82 8.18
CA LEU A 400 11.99 7.29 7.12
C LEU A 400 11.68 8.38 6.11
N SER A 401 12.07 8.19 4.86
CA SER A 401 11.73 9.08 3.75
C SER A 401 10.46 8.59 3.06
N VAL A 402 9.52 9.49 2.86
CA VAL A 402 8.24 9.21 2.21
C VAL A 402 7.91 10.26 1.17
N SER A 403 7.14 9.88 0.16
CA SER A 403 6.63 10.79 -0.87
C SER A 403 5.20 10.45 -1.26
N TRP A 404 4.49 11.44 -1.79
CA TRP A 404 3.15 11.32 -2.37
C TRP A 404 3.04 12.25 -3.57
N GLU A 405 1.95 12.14 -4.31
CA GLU A 405 1.61 13.00 -5.43
C GLU A 405 0.41 13.88 -5.09
N SER A 406 0.35 15.06 -5.71
CA SER A 406 -0.78 15.97 -5.54
C SER A 406 -2.05 15.34 -6.11
N PRO A 407 -3.22 15.53 -5.45
CA PRO A 407 -4.49 15.28 -6.11
C PRO A 407 -4.68 16.13 -7.36
N THR A 408 -5.65 15.75 -8.20
CA THR A 408 -6.04 16.48 -9.42
C THR A 408 -6.40 17.94 -9.12
N ILE A 409 -7.04 18.20 -7.98
CA ILE A 409 -7.27 19.53 -7.42
C ILE A 409 -6.36 19.69 -6.19
N PRO A 410 -5.24 20.42 -6.30
CA PRO A 410 -4.32 20.61 -5.18
C PRO A 410 -4.96 21.36 -4.00
N PRO A 411 -4.60 21.03 -2.76
CA PRO A 411 -5.10 21.74 -1.58
C PRO A 411 -4.50 23.13 -1.40
N ASP A 412 -5.32 24.09 -0.97
CA ASP A 412 -4.91 25.50 -0.82
C ASP A 412 -3.80 25.71 0.24
N LEU A 413 -3.75 24.89 1.29
CA LEU A 413 -2.79 25.02 2.39
C LEU A 413 -1.78 23.87 2.48
N GLY A 414 -1.65 23.05 1.42
CA GLY A 414 -0.71 21.92 1.36
C GLY A 414 -1.24 20.67 2.07
N TYR A 415 -0.38 20.02 2.84
CA TYR A 415 -0.58 18.69 3.40
C TYR A 415 -0.28 18.65 4.90
N GLU A 416 -0.67 17.54 5.51
CA GLU A 416 -0.31 17.19 6.88
C GLU A 416 0.13 15.72 6.91
N TYR A 417 1.19 15.40 7.65
CA TYR A 417 1.73 14.05 7.76
C TYR A 417 1.93 13.61 9.21
N ALA A 418 1.88 12.31 9.47
CA ALA A 418 2.08 11.75 10.80
C ALA A 418 2.63 10.32 10.75
N LEU A 419 3.26 9.91 11.86
CA LEU A 419 3.80 8.57 12.07
C LEU A 419 3.12 7.95 13.31
N ALA A 420 2.64 6.72 13.21
CA ALA A 420 2.02 6.01 14.33
C ALA A 420 2.57 4.59 14.48
N GLN A 421 2.69 4.10 15.71
CA GLN A 421 3.12 2.72 16.02
C GLN A 421 1.99 1.70 15.89
N ASN A 422 0.75 2.18 15.90
CA ASN A 422 -0.45 1.37 15.76
C ASN A 422 -1.28 1.94 14.62
N TYR A 423 -2.17 1.10 14.12
CA TYR A 423 -3.06 1.46 13.05
C TYR A 423 -4.30 2.16 13.61
N SER A 424 -4.08 3.41 14.05
CA SER A 424 -5.09 4.34 14.58
C SER A 424 -4.89 5.69 13.93
N MET A 425 -5.96 6.32 13.41
CA MET A 425 -5.82 7.60 12.72
C MET A 425 -5.24 8.67 13.65
N PRO A 426 -4.24 9.44 13.19
CA PRO A 426 -3.72 10.59 13.94
C PRO A 426 -4.79 11.67 14.11
N THR A 427 -4.90 12.24 15.31
CA THR A 427 -5.75 13.41 15.58
C THR A 427 -5.24 14.68 14.90
N SER A 428 -3.92 14.77 14.74
CA SER A 428 -3.20 15.82 14.03
C SER A 428 -1.86 15.28 13.54
N GLY A 429 -1.19 16.05 12.69
CA GLY A 429 0.16 15.79 12.23
C GLY A 429 0.96 17.07 12.03
N THR A 430 2.04 16.94 11.28
CA THR A 430 2.94 18.04 10.95
C THR A 430 2.54 18.61 9.58
N PRO A 431 2.24 19.91 9.47
CA PRO A 431 1.91 20.52 8.19
C PRO A 431 3.15 20.63 7.29
N THR A 432 2.95 20.48 5.98
CA THR A 432 3.97 20.67 4.96
C THR A 432 3.34 21.14 3.65
N THR A 433 4.07 21.90 2.84
CA THR A 433 3.67 22.22 1.46
C THR A 433 4.37 21.32 0.43
N GLU A 434 5.33 20.52 0.88
CA GLU A 434 6.10 19.61 0.04
C GLU A 434 5.32 18.31 -0.23
N LEU A 435 5.68 17.63 -1.32
CA LEU A 435 5.17 16.30 -1.71
C LEU A 435 6.01 15.14 -1.15
N PHE A 436 6.93 15.45 -0.24
CA PHE A 436 7.79 14.49 0.42
C PHE A 436 8.13 14.97 1.82
N THR A 437 8.52 14.03 2.68
CA THR A 437 9.07 14.37 4.00
C THR A 437 9.98 13.26 4.51
N THR A 438 10.85 13.62 5.45
CA THR A 438 11.65 12.67 6.24
C THR A 438 11.13 12.70 7.67
N MET A 439 10.69 11.55 8.16
CA MET A 439 10.19 11.37 9.52
C MET A 439 11.26 10.72 10.39
N ASP A 440 11.42 11.18 11.63
CA ASP A 440 12.25 10.48 12.60
C ASP A 440 11.55 9.20 13.06
N ILE A 441 12.31 8.11 13.16
CA ILE A 441 11.84 6.82 13.68
C ILE A 441 12.20 6.76 15.17
N PRO A 442 11.22 6.89 16.10
CA PRO A 442 11.51 7.01 17.52
C PRO A 442 12.09 5.75 18.16
N THR A 443 11.74 4.58 17.64
CA THR A 443 12.06 3.29 18.25
C THR A 443 12.40 2.27 17.17
N PRO A 444 13.69 1.94 16.98
CA PRO A 444 14.12 0.87 16.09
C PRO A 444 13.52 -0.48 16.49
N GLY A 445 13.30 -1.38 15.52
CA GLY A 445 12.66 -2.69 15.77
C GLY A 445 11.17 -2.60 16.12
N THR A 446 10.52 -1.45 15.86
CA THR A 446 9.09 -1.24 16.05
C THR A 446 8.40 -1.09 14.69
N THR A 447 7.18 -1.56 14.59
CA THR A 447 6.33 -1.37 13.40
C THR A 447 5.69 0.01 13.41
N TYR A 448 5.71 0.68 12.26
CA TYR A 448 5.08 1.99 12.06
C TYR A 448 4.14 2.02 10.85
N PHE A 449 3.22 2.98 10.89
CA PHE A 449 2.35 3.41 9.81
C PHE A 449 2.57 4.90 9.56
N VAL A 450 2.69 5.27 8.30
CA VAL A 450 2.79 6.66 7.85
C VAL A 450 1.42 7.10 7.37
N TYR A 451 1.01 8.32 7.74
CA TYR A 451 -0.24 8.93 7.29
C TYR A 451 0.03 10.28 6.63
N VAL A 452 -0.72 10.59 5.57
CA VAL A 452 -0.72 11.90 4.90
C VAL A 452 -2.15 12.31 4.53
N ARG A 453 -2.49 13.59 4.64
CA ARG A 453 -3.76 14.16 4.14
C ARG A 453 -3.56 15.54 3.53
N SER A 454 -4.50 15.95 2.68
CA SER A 454 -4.59 17.31 2.15
C SER A 454 -5.20 18.25 3.17
N LYS A 455 -4.74 19.50 3.18
CA LYS A 455 -5.24 20.59 4.01
C LYS A 455 -5.81 21.68 3.12
N CYS A 456 -7.11 21.61 2.85
CA CYS A 456 -7.77 22.52 1.93
C CYS A 456 -8.16 23.85 2.58
N SER A 457 -8.38 23.89 3.90
CA SER A 457 -8.53 25.14 4.65
C SER A 457 -8.09 24.97 6.11
N SER A 458 -8.32 25.98 6.96
CA SER A 458 -8.07 25.88 8.39
C SER A 458 -8.92 24.82 9.09
N THR A 459 -10.10 24.51 8.53
CA THR A 459 -11.09 23.58 9.10
C THR A 459 -11.47 22.44 8.15
N ASP A 460 -10.95 22.45 6.92
CA ASP A 460 -11.26 21.46 5.90
C ASP A 460 -9.99 20.69 5.51
N TYR A 461 -10.06 19.37 5.69
CA TYR A 461 -8.97 18.43 5.45
C TYR A 461 -9.53 17.21 4.73
N SER A 462 -8.72 16.59 3.88
CA SER A 462 -9.08 15.29 3.33
C SER A 462 -8.98 14.21 4.42
N GLU A 463 -9.42 13.01 4.08
CA GLU A 463 -9.04 11.83 4.87
C GLU A 463 -7.52 11.65 4.91
N TRP A 464 -7.06 11.01 5.98
CA TRP A 464 -5.74 10.40 6.02
C TRP A 464 -5.69 9.22 5.06
N ILE A 465 -4.71 9.24 4.15
CA ILE A 465 -4.22 8.03 3.49
C ILE A 465 -3.02 7.52 4.25
N SER A 466 -2.72 6.22 4.15
CA SER A 466 -1.61 5.63 4.89
C SER A 466 -0.80 4.61 4.08
N VAL A 467 0.45 4.41 4.51
CA VAL A 467 1.35 3.35 4.02
C VAL A 467 2.01 2.65 5.20
N GLY A 468 2.13 1.32 5.11
CA GLY A 468 2.65 0.45 6.17
C GLY A 468 1.89 -0.90 6.21
N PRO A 469 2.24 -1.81 7.14
CA PRO A 469 3.24 -1.62 8.20
C PRO A 469 4.67 -1.58 7.66
N PHE A 470 5.50 -0.73 8.26
CA PHE A 470 6.94 -0.66 8.03
C PHE A 470 7.67 -1.06 9.32
N PHE A 471 8.59 -2.02 9.24
CA PHE A 471 9.42 -2.40 10.38
C PHE A 471 10.69 -1.55 10.40
N ALA A 472 10.86 -0.75 11.45
CA ALA A 472 12.01 0.13 11.59
C ALA A 472 13.32 -0.65 11.67
N SER A 473 14.21 -0.45 10.68
CA SER A 473 15.54 -1.05 10.67
C SER A 473 16.32 -0.70 11.95
N PRO A 474 17.12 -1.64 12.49
CA PRO A 474 17.97 -1.39 13.65
C PRO A 474 19.02 -0.30 13.37
N THR A 475 19.31 0.51 14.38
CA THR A 475 20.36 1.54 14.33
C THR A 475 21.70 0.95 14.77
N CYS A 476 22.79 1.65 14.48
CA CYS A 476 24.10 1.35 15.06
C CYS A 476 24.03 1.23 16.59
N GLY A 477 24.60 0.16 17.15
CA GLY A 477 24.53 -0.19 18.57
C GLY A 477 23.29 -1.01 18.96
N GLY A 478 22.37 -1.26 18.03
CA GLY A 478 21.17 -2.07 18.22
C GLY A 478 21.37 -3.54 17.85
N VAL A 479 20.25 -4.29 17.84
CA VAL A 479 20.20 -5.70 17.42
C VAL A 479 19.21 -5.82 16.26
N ALA A 480 19.67 -6.46 15.19
CA ALA A 480 18.84 -6.90 14.07
C ALA A 480 18.24 -8.26 14.38
N TYR A 481 16.97 -8.44 14.06
CA TYR A 481 16.25 -9.70 14.17
C TYR A 481 15.57 -10.00 12.84
N ASP A 482 15.24 -11.26 12.62
CA ASP A 482 14.17 -11.62 11.70
C ASP A 482 12.80 -11.10 12.16
N SER A 483 11.75 -11.41 11.40
CA SER A 483 10.38 -10.98 11.65
C SER A 483 9.77 -11.46 12.97
N GLY A 484 10.31 -12.54 13.58
CA GLY A 484 9.92 -13.09 14.88
C GLY A 484 10.47 -12.29 16.06
N GLY A 485 11.39 -11.36 15.81
CA GLY A 485 12.00 -10.53 16.84
C GLY A 485 12.80 -11.34 17.86
N SER A 486 12.92 -10.83 19.08
CA SER A 486 13.77 -11.44 20.12
C SER A 486 13.16 -12.64 20.85
N SER A 487 11.92 -13.03 20.54
CA SER A 487 11.14 -13.93 21.40
C SER A 487 10.21 -14.90 20.69
N SER A 488 10.02 -14.75 19.37
CA SER A 488 9.20 -15.64 18.56
C SER A 488 10.01 -16.19 17.40
N ASN A 489 9.52 -17.28 16.82
CA ASN A 489 10.05 -17.78 15.55
C ASN A 489 9.75 -16.78 14.42
N TYR A 490 10.57 -16.79 13.37
CA TYR A 490 10.22 -16.10 12.12
C TYR A 490 8.97 -16.73 11.50
N LYS A 491 8.33 -16.08 10.53
CA LYS A 491 7.13 -16.65 9.88
C LYS A 491 7.51 -17.42 8.63
N ASN A 492 6.63 -18.33 8.24
CA ASN A 492 6.71 -19.02 6.96
C ASN A 492 6.36 -18.05 5.81
N GLY A 493 6.91 -18.28 4.62
CA GLY A 493 6.59 -17.58 3.37
C GLY A 493 7.13 -16.15 3.31
N GLU A 494 8.23 -15.87 3.98
CA GLU A 494 8.79 -14.53 4.05
C GLU A 494 9.72 -14.23 2.87
N ASP A 495 9.72 -12.97 2.44
CA ASP A 495 10.70 -12.41 1.53
C ASP A 495 10.94 -10.94 1.94
N TYR A 496 11.83 -10.76 2.92
CA TYR A 496 12.07 -9.47 3.57
C TYR A 496 13.49 -8.98 3.35
N THR A 497 13.63 -7.67 3.14
CA THR A 497 14.93 -7.01 3.03
C THR A 497 15.08 -5.93 4.10
N TRP A 498 16.20 -5.94 4.82
CA TRP A 498 16.58 -4.89 5.77
C TRP A 498 17.94 -4.32 5.40
N THR A 499 18.01 -3.00 5.25
CA THR A 499 19.28 -2.30 5.07
C THR A 499 19.73 -1.72 6.42
N VAL A 500 20.98 -2.01 6.78
CA VAL A 500 21.65 -1.52 7.98
C VAL A 500 22.81 -0.62 7.57
N CYS A 501 22.76 0.63 8.00
CA CYS A 501 23.76 1.64 7.68
C CYS A 501 24.30 2.32 8.94
N GLY A 502 25.46 2.96 8.77
CA GLY A 502 25.98 3.97 9.69
C GLY A 502 25.02 5.15 9.92
N PRO A 503 25.28 6.01 10.92
CA PRO A 503 24.59 7.29 11.06
C PRO A 503 24.84 8.22 9.86
N SER A 504 25.90 7.97 9.11
CA SER A 504 26.21 8.54 7.81
C SER A 504 27.06 7.55 7.01
N ASP A 505 27.33 7.88 5.75
CA ASP A 505 28.27 7.15 4.88
C ASP A 505 29.71 7.10 5.43
N CYS A 506 30.04 7.92 6.43
CA CYS A 506 31.32 7.90 7.17
C CYS A 506 31.56 6.63 7.99
N TYR A 507 30.62 5.70 8.07
CA TYR A 507 30.74 4.51 8.91
C TYR A 507 30.56 3.25 8.08
N ASN A 508 31.29 2.20 8.45
CA ASN A 508 31.00 0.84 8.01
C ASN A 508 30.11 0.17 9.04
N ALA A 509 28.95 -0.29 8.61
CA ALA A 509 28.11 -1.17 9.38
C ALA A 509 28.78 -2.55 9.49
N THR A 510 28.70 -3.12 10.68
CA THR A 510 29.20 -4.44 11.03
C THR A 510 28.08 -5.24 11.67
N LEU A 511 27.81 -6.43 11.11
CA LEU A 511 26.84 -7.39 11.63
C LEU A 511 27.58 -8.53 12.34
N THR A 512 27.30 -8.73 13.62
CA THR A 512 27.79 -9.86 14.40
C THR A 512 26.62 -10.71 14.86
N PHE A 513 26.43 -11.87 14.23
CA PHE A 513 25.37 -12.80 14.58
C PHE A 513 25.56 -13.37 15.99
N THR A 514 24.51 -13.32 16.79
CA THR A 514 24.46 -13.83 18.17
C THR A 514 23.60 -15.09 18.31
N SER A 515 22.64 -15.28 17.41
CA SER A 515 21.86 -16.50 17.27
C SER A 515 21.53 -16.75 15.80
N PHE A 516 21.43 -18.02 15.42
CA PHE A 516 21.05 -18.42 14.07
C PHE A 516 20.42 -19.82 14.09
N ASN A 517 19.19 -19.94 13.63
CA ASN A 517 18.41 -21.16 13.55
C ASN A 517 17.35 -20.98 12.46
N VAL A 518 17.79 -21.18 11.23
CA VAL A 518 17.01 -21.08 9.99
C VAL A 518 16.83 -22.48 9.41
N GLU A 519 15.68 -22.83 8.85
CA GLU A 519 15.40 -24.19 8.39
C GLU A 519 16.45 -24.68 7.38
N THR A 520 17.00 -25.87 7.64
CA THR A 520 18.08 -26.41 6.83
C THR A 520 17.57 -26.75 5.43
N ASP A 521 18.25 -26.25 4.39
CA ASP A 521 17.97 -26.51 2.98
C ASP A 521 16.63 -25.98 2.44
N TRP A 522 15.80 -25.28 3.21
CA TRP A 522 14.51 -24.74 2.76
C TRP A 522 14.48 -23.21 2.80
N ASP A 523 14.98 -22.64 3.90
CA ASP A 523 15.03 -21.20 4.13
C ASP A 523 16.43 -20.64 3.86
N ALA A 524 16.56 -19.32 3.74
CA ALA A 524 17.85 -18.69 3.53
C ALA A 524 17.92 -17.22 3.98
N LEU A 525 19.00 -16.85 4.67
CA LEU A 525 19.41 -15.46 4.89
C LEU A 525 20.58 -15.08 3.98
N TYR A 526 20.40 -14.10 3.11
CA TYR A 526 21.44 -13.53 2.27
C TYR A 526 21.96 -12.23 2.88
N ILE A 527 23.29 -12.04 2.84
CA ILE A 527 23.94 -10.81 3.31
C ILE A 527 24.63 -10.15 2.12
N HIS A 528 24.17 -8.97 1.75
CA HIS A 528 24.66 -8.17 0.65
C HIS A 528 25.58 -7.05 1.16
N ASN A 529 26.70 -6.86 0.47
CA ASN A 529 27.65 -5.80 0.72
C ASN A 529 27.24 -4.51 -0.01
N GLY A 530 26.21 -3.84 0.51
CA GLY A 530 25.68 -2.59 -0.04
C GLY A 530 24.36 -2.20 0.60
N ASP A 531 23.73 -1.18 0.03
CA ASP A 531 22.48 -0.57 0.53
C ASP A 531 21.20 -1.17 -0.06
N ASN A 532 21.31 -2.19 -0.92
CA ASN A 532 20.17 -2.89 -1.50
C ASN A 532 20.52 -4.35 -1.87
N ALA A 533 19.50 -5.16 -2.16
CA ALA A 533 19.62 -6.58 -2.49
C ALA A 533 20.24 -6.88 -3.88
N SER A 534 20.50 -5.86 -4.72
CA SER A 534 21.28 -6.03 -5.96
C SER A 534 22.79 -5.95 -5.71
N ALA A 535 23.22 -5.55 -4.52
CA ALA A 535 24.64 -5.49 -4.17
C ALA A 535 25.26 -6.90 -4.03
N PRO A 536 26.59 -7.03 -4.22
CA PRO A 536 27.27 -8.33 -4.16
C PRO A 536 27.05 -9.05 -2.83
N ILE A 537 26.78 -10.36 -2.87
CA ILE A 537 26.56 -11.17 -1.67
C ILE A 537 27.87 -11.62 -1.02
N PHE A 538 27.89 -11.65 0.31
CA PHE A 538 28.81 -12.49 1.07
C PHE A 538 28.28 -13.93 1.06
N SER A 539 28.72 -14.71 0.08
CA SER A 539 28.24 -16.08 -0.08
C SER A 539 28.56 -16.96 1.13
N SER A 540 27.57 -17.70 1.61
CA SER A 540 27.71 -18.74 2.64
C SER A 540 28.48 -19.98 2.19
N GLY A 541 28.60 -20.19 0.88
CA GLY A 541 29.03 -21.47 0.29
C GLY A 541 27.95 -22.54 0.25
N ASN A 542 26.77 -22.30 0.80
CA ASN A 542 25.64 -23.22 0.71
C ASN A 542 25.04 -23.25 -0.70
N GLY A 543 24.44 -24.38 -1.06
CA GLY A 543 23.73 -24.57 -2.32
C GLY A 543 22.43 -23.78 -2.40
N ALA A 544 21.72 -23.91 -3.53
CA ALA A 544 20.34 -23.47 -3.65
C ALA A 544 19.45 -24.28 -2.70
N THR A 545 18.40 -23.65 -2.15
CA THR A 545 17.46 -24.34 -1.27
C THR A 545 16.48 -25.20 -2.08
N GLN A 546 15.84 -26.16 -1.43
CA GLN A 546 14.79 -27.00 -2.00
C GLN A 546 13.51 -26.20 -2.30
N ALA A 547 13.31 -25.07 -1.63
CA ALA A 547 12.28 -24.08 -1.95
C ALA A 547 12.60 -23.23 -3.21
N GLY A 548 13.73 -23.48 -3.88
CA GLY A 548 14.12 -22.78 -5.11
C GLY A 548 14.83 -21.45 -4.89
N PHE A 549 15.31 -21.16 -3.68
CA PHE A 549 16.09 -19.94 -3.41
C PHE A 549 17.53 -20.10 -3.93
N PRO A 550 18.12 -19.04 -4.50
CA PRO A 550 19.44 -19.13 -5.14
C PRO A 550 20.56 -19.49 -4.15
N ALA A 551 21.67 -20.02 -4.65
CA ALA A 551 22.81 -20.40 -3.82
C ALA A 551 23.45 -19.19 -3.09
N GLY A 552 24.14 -19.47 -1.98
CA GLY A 552 24.91 -18.48 -1.22
C GLY A 552 24.19 -17.86 -0.01
N GLY A 553 22.96 -18.27 0.30
CA GLY A 553 22.25 -17.90 1.53
C GLY A 553 22.64 -18.78 2.72
N TYR A 554 22.55 -18.24 3.93
CA TYR A 554 22.80 -18.96 5.18
C TYR A 554 21.54 -19.67 5.65
N TYR A 555 21.68 -20.92 6.08
CA TYR A 555 20.62 -21.72 6.69
C TYR A 555 21.18 -22.75 7.65
N GLY A 556 20.31 -23.41 8.40
CA GLY A 556 20.67 -24.30 9.50
C GLY A 556 20.95 -23.54 10.79
N THR A 557 21.75 -24.15 11.67
CA THR A 557 22.03 -23.64 13.02
C THR A 557 23.46 -23.10 13.20
N SER A 558 24.26 -23.12 12.14
CA SER A 558 25.61 -22.59 12.18
C SER A 558 25.57 -21.07 12.12
N LEU A 559 26.18 -20.42 13.11
CA LEU A 559 26.29 -18.96 13.15
C LEU A 559 27.05 -18.43 11.92
N PRO A 560 26.47 -17.47 11.17
CA PRO A 560 27.20 -16.75 10.14
C PRO A 560 28.39 -15.99 10.75
N PRO A 561 29.48 -15.80 9.99
CA PRO A 561 30.61 -14.97 10.43
C PRO A 561 30.18 -13.51 10.63
N THR A 562 31.10 -12.72 11.20
CA THR A 562 30.92 -11.26 11.27
C THR A 562 31.17 -10.64 9.89
N TYR A 563 30.27 -9.76 9.46
CA TYR A 563 30.41 -9.00 8.21
C TYR A 563 30.64 -7.54 8.54
N THR A 564 31.57 -6.90 7.83
CA THR A 564 31.74 -5.45 7.84
C THR A 564 31.58 -4.97 6.42
N SER A 565 30.77 -3.94 6.21
CA SER A 565 30.61 -3.34 4.89
C SER A 565 31.94 -2.87 4.36
N SER A 566 32.25 -3.24 3.12
CA SER A 566 33.32 -2.63 2.32
C SER A 566 32.77 -1.83 1.14
N HIS A 567 31.44 -1.73 1.04
CA HIS A 567 30.77 -0.94 0.02
C HIS A 567 30.93 0.56 0.29
N ALA A 568 30.90 1.37 -0.78
CA ALA A 568 31.06 2.82 -0.68
C ALA A 568 30.03 3.47 0.26
N SER A 569 28.77 3.00 0.24
CA SER A 569 27.72 3.45 1.15
C SER A 569 27.94 3.10 2.62
N GLY A 570 28.84 2.15 2.92
CA GLY A 570 29.07 1.66 4.28
C GLY A 570 27.94 0.79 4.84
N CYS A 571 26.92 0.47 4.04
CA CYS A 571 25.76 -0.32 4.46
C CYS A 571 25.93 -1.82 4.21
N LEU A 572 25.14 -2.62 4.93
CA LEU A 572 24.90 -4.03 4.68
C LEU A 572 23.39 -4.24 4.47
N THR A 573 23.01 -5.10 3.54
CA THR A 573 21.61 -5.44 3.30
C THR A 573 21.38 -6.91 3.58
N LEU A 574 20.44 -7.22 4.47
CA LEU A 574 20.01 -8.58 4.79
C LEU A 574 18.76 -8.90 3.99
N HIS A 575 18.72 -10.03 3.32
CA HIS A 575 17.56 -10.51 2.57
C HIS A 575 17.20 -11.90 3.09
N PHE A 576 16.10 -12.02 3.83
CA PHE A 576 15.65 -13.27 4.44
C PHE A 576 14.48 -13.84 3.67
N ARG A 577 14.55 -15.14 3.37
CA ARG A 577 13.52 -15.88 2.66
C ARG A 577 13.17 -17.16 3.41
N SER A 578 11.88 -17.43 3.58
CA SER A 578 11.39 -18.68 4.17
C SER A 578 10.33 -19.36 3.31
N ASP A 579 10.25 -20.67 3.42
CA ASP A 579 9.25 -21.52 2.79
C ASP A 579 7.92 -21.50 3.57
N GLU A 580 6.89 -22.17 3.06
CA GLU A 580 5.55 -22.11 3.65
C GLU A 580 5.34 -22.98 4.91
N TYR A 581 6.30 -23.80 5.32
CA TYR A 581 6.03 -24.94 6.21
C TYR A 581 6.70 -24.86 7.58
N THR A 582 8.01 -24.63 7.67
CA THR A 582 8.70 -24.72 8.97
C THR A 582 9.46 -23.45 9.34
N SER A 583 9.04 -22.81 10.43
CA SER A 583 9.81 -21.73 11.05
C SER A 583 10.73 -22.20 12.17
N GLY A 584 11.94 -21.67 12.22
CA GLY A 584 12.87 -21.75 13.35
C GLY A 584 12.84 -20.51 14.26
N THR A 585 13.65 -20.54 15.32
CA THR A 585 13.82 -19.37 16.22
C THR A 585 14.57 -18.21 15.54
N GLY A 586 15.00 -18.38 14.29
CA GLY A 586 15.53 -17.32 13.45
C GLY A 586 16.93 -16.87 13.80
N TRP A 587 17.20 -15.60 13.57
CA TRP A 587 18.53 -15.03 13.70
C TRP A 587 18.49 -13.69 14.40
N ALA A 588 19.55 -13.42 15.15
CA ALA A 588 19.80 -12.11 15.73
C ALA A 588 21.24 -11.71 15.44
N ALA A 589 21.45 -10.44 15.10
CA ALA A 589 22.77 -9.88 14.85
C ALA A 589 22.93 -8.51 15.51
N ASN A 590 23.98 -8.36 16.32
CA ASN A 590 24.37 -7.06 16.84
C ASN A 590 24.87 -6.18 15.68
N VAL A 591 24.34 -4.97 15.60
CA VAL A 591 24.79 -3.95 14.67
C VAL A 591 25.80 -3.06 15.37
N THR A 592 27.03 -3.04 14.89
CA THR A 592 28.03 -2.06 15.30
C THR A 592 28.43 -1.23 14.09
N CYS A 593 28.83 0.01 14.32
CA CYS A 593 29.26 0.89 13.23
C CYS A 593 30.63 1.44 13.58
N THR A 594 31.60 1.13 12.74
CA THR A 594 32.96 1.65 12.88
C THR A 594 33.13 2.81 11.93
N ARG A 595 33.60 3.93 12.45
CA ARG A 595 33.87 5.09 11.62
C ARG A 595 35.01 4.74 10.67
N LYS A 596 34.84 5.03 9.38
CA LYS A 596 35.89 4.91 8.36
C LYS A 596 37.02 5.87 8.72
N ASP A 597 38.27 5.42 8.56
CA ASP A 597 39.41 6.33 8.67
C ASP A 597 39.30 7.41 7.60
N PRO A 598 39.27 8.71 7.97
CA PRO A 598 39.12 9.81 7.04
C PRO A 598 40.47 10.06 6.34
N LEU A 599 40.71 9.25 5.31
CA LEU A 599 41.86 9.36 4.41
C LEU A 599 41.45 10.10 3.14
N VAL A 600 42.14 11.19 2.83
CA VAL A 600 41.99 11.89 1.55
C VAL A 600 42.76 11.11 0.49
N THR A 601 42.06 10.54 -0.50
CA THR A 601 42.62 9.65 -1.53
C THR A 601 42.49 10.18 -2.95
N ASN A 602 41.71 11.25 -3.16
CA ASN A 602 41.55 11.90 -4.46
C ASN A 602 41.45 13.43 -4.32
N THR A 603 41.39 14.14 -5.46
CA THR A 603 41.31 15.60 -5.55
C THR A 603 39.92 16.10 -5.97
N SER A 604 38.89 15.24 -5.93
CA SER A 604 37.52 15.62 -6.27
C SER A 604 36.96 16.63 -5.26
N ASN A 605 35.94 17.37 -5.70
CA ASN A 605 35.26 18.38 -4.89
C ASN A 605 34.53 17.77 -3.67
N ASP A 606 33.90 16.61 -3.87
CA ASP A 606 33.05 15.90 -2.93
C ASP A 606 33.12 14.37 -3.16
N GLY A 607 32.32 13.63 -2.39
CA GLY A 607 32.24 12.17 -2.45
C GLY A 607 33.40 11.45 -1.73
N LEU A 608 33.32 10.12 -1.72
CA LEU A 608 34.25 9.25 -1.02
C LEU A 608 35.71 9.55 -1.40
N GLY A 609 36.56 9.79 -0.40
CA GLY A 609 37.99 10.06 -0.59
C GLY A 609 38.36 11.52 -0.85
N SER A 610 37.37 12.42 -0.97
CA SER A 610 37.62 13.87 -1.07
C SER A 610 37.99 14.49 0.29
N LEU A 611 38.61 15.67 0.26
CA LEU A 611 38.91 16.43 1.48
C LEU A 611 37.64 16.82 2.25
N ARG A 612 36.58 17.19 1.53
CA ARG A 612 35.29 17.56 2.13
C ARG A 612 34.69 16.38 2.91
N TYR A 613 34.63 15.22 2.26
CA TYR A 613 34.20 13.99 2.91
C TYR A 613 35.04 13.64 4.14
N ALA A 614 36.37 13.80 4.07
CA ALA A 614 37.24 13.56 5.22
C ALA A 614 36.97 14.51 6.40
N ILE A 615 36.68 15.79 6.13
CA ILE A 615 36.27 16.79 7.15
C ILE A 615 34.94 16.39 7.80
N ASP A 616 34.00 15.90 7.00
CA ASP A 616 32.70 15.47 7.52
C ASP A 616 32.85 14.23 8.41
N CYS A 617 33.76 13.32 8.07
CA CYS A 617 33.94 12.05 8.79
C CYS A 617 34.84 12.09 10.03
N VAL A 618 35.67 13.12 10.25
CA VAL A 618 36.47 13.24 11.50
C VAL A 618 35.62 13.61 12.73
N ALA A 619 36.05 13.22 13.94
CA ALA A 619 35.51 13.77 15.19
C ALA A 619 36.31 15.00 15.62
N SER A 620 35.74 15.75 16.56
CA SER A 620 36.39 16.91 17.15
C SER A 620 37.72 16.52 17.81
N GLY A 621 38.83 17.09 17.35
CA GLY A 621 40.20 16.85 17.82
C GLY A 621 41.03 15.95 16.91
N ASP A 622 40.39 15.25 15.96
CA ASP A 622 41.07 14.31 15.06
C ASP A 622 41.96 15.02 14.02
N THR A 623 42.89 14.24 13.46
CA THR A 623 43.75 14.68 12.36
C THR A 623 43.33 14.02 11.06
N ILE A 624 43.13 14.83 10.01
CA ILE A 624 42.91 14.35 8.65
C ILE A 624 44.23 13.85 8.07
N THR A 625 44.20 12.66 7.48
CA THR A 625 45.38 12.05 6.83
C THR A 625 45.23 12.07 5.32
N PHE A 626 46.35 12.06 4.60
CA PHE A 626 46.41 12.13 3.15
C PHE A 626 47.12 10.90 2.60
N HIS A 627 46.55 10.29 1.58
CA HIS A 627 47.20 9.20 0.85
C HIS A 627 48.51 9.71 0.22
N PRO A 628 49.59 8.92 0.15
CA PRO A 628 50.89 9.37 -0.34
C PRO A 628 50.91 9.99 -1.74
N SER A 629 49.90 9.74 -2.57
CA SER A 629 49.77 10.32 -3.91
C SER A 629 49.20 11.74 -3.94
N ILE A 630 48.55 12.20 -2.86
CA ILE A 630 47.85 13.49 -2.81
C ILE A 630 48.79 14.68 -2.58
N PRO A 631 49.78 14.62 -1.67
CA PRO A 631 50.65 15.77 -1.43
C PRO A 631 51.37 16.23 -2.71
N GLY A 632 51.40 17.54 -2.93
CA GLY A 632 51.91 18.17 -4.16
C GLY A 632 50.87 18.33 -5.28
N GLN A 633 49.76 17.59 -5.26
CA GLN A 633 48.62 17.82 -6.15
C GLN A 633 47.72 18.96 -5.66
N MET A 634 46.95 19.55 -6.57
CA MET A 634 45.98 20.60 -6.27
C MET A 634 44.60 20.00 -6.04
N ILE A 635 44.07 20.14 -4.83
CA ILE A 635 42.69 19.80 -4.47
C ILE A 635 41.81 20.99 -4.84
N ASN A 636 40.87 20.80 -5.76
CA ASN A 636 40.00 21.87 -6.25
C ASN A 636 38.65 21.81 -5.53
N ILE A 637 38.30 22.90 -4.85
CA ILE A 637 37.01 23.09 -4.22
C ILE A 637 36.19 24.06 -5.08
N ASN A 638 35.17 23.53 -5.73
CA ASN A 638 34.42 24.17 -6.82
C ASN A 638 33.02 24.65 -6.42
N SER A 639 32.64 24.50 -5.15
CA SER A 639 31.32 24.83 -4.60
C SER A 639 31.48 25.14 -3.11
N ASN A 640 30.73 26.11 -2.55
CA ASN A 640 30.52 26.42 -1.12
C ASN A 640 31.72 26.29 -0.16
N SER A 641 31.80 27.17 0.84
CA SER A 641 32.86 27.10 1.86
C SER A 641 32.99 25.70 2.51
N LEU A 642 34.21 25.27 2.83
CA LEU A 642 34.46 24.15 3.73
C LEU A 642 34.16 24.63 5.16
N THR A 643 32.99 24.26 5.66
CA THR A 643 32.53 24.68 6.98
C THR A 643 33.13 23.80 8.08
N ILE A 644 33.79 24.42 9.06
CA ILE A 644 34.38 23.78 10.21
C ILE A 644 33.49 24.01 11.43
N ASN A 645 32.80 22.93 11.84
CA ASN A 645 31.86 22.90 12.97
C ASN A 645 32.39 22.09 14.17
N LYS A 646 33.68 21.75 14.15
CA LYS A 646 34.35 20.89 15.12
C LYS A 646 35.84 21.19 15.14
N ASN A 647 36.54 20.75 16.18
CA ASN A 647 37.99 20.88 16.22
C ASN A 647 38.60 19.91 15.21
N VAL A 648 39.44 20.36 14.30
CA VAL A 648 40.03 19.49 13.28
C VAL A 648 41.45 19.94 12.97
N LYS A 649 42.33 18.97 12.77
CA LYS A 649 43.72 19.20 12.39
C LYS A 649 43.95 18.67 10.98
N ILE A 650 44.40 19.53 10.09
CA ILE A 650 44.83 19.18 8.74
C ILE A 650 46.34 19.39 8.71
N LEU A 651 47.07 18.29 8.92
CA LEU A 651 48.50 18.31 9.11
C LEU A 651 49.19 17.47 8.03
N GLN A 652 50.34 17.92 7.56
CA GLN A 652 51.24 17.13 6.73
C GLN A 652 52.69 17.20 7.25
N SER A 653 53.58 16.38 6.70
CA SER A 653 55.03 16.46 6.94
C SER A 653 55.69 17.59 6.16
N ALA A 654 56.84 18.08 6.65
CA ALA A 654 57.59 19.19 6.04
C ALA A 654 58.11 18.89 4.62
N THR A 655 58.20 17.63 4.22
CA THR A 655 58.73 17.20 2.91
C THR A 655 57.68 17.23 1.80
N THR A 656 56.40 17.42 2.13
CA THR A 656 55.30 17.35 1.17
C THR A 656 54.21 18.35 1.55
N ILE A 657 53.82 19.26 0.65
CA ILE A 657 52.83 20.32 0.95
C ILE A 657 51.46 19.95 0.38
N ILE A 658 50.38 20.18 1.13
CA ILE A 658 48.99 20.05 0.63
C ILE A 658 48.61 21.35 -0.09
N LYS A 659 48.12 21.29 -1.32
CA LYS A 659 47.67 22.47 -2.07
C LYS A 659 46.15 22.45 -2.23
N ILE A 660 45.47 23.48 -1.74
CA ILE A 660 44.00 23.56 -1.78
C ILE A 660 43.60 24.84 -2.49
N LYS A 661 42.84 24.71 -3.57
CA LYS A 661 42.38 25.82 -4.38
C LYS A 661 40.88 25.98 -4.28
N ALA A 662 40.42 27.20 -4.01
CA ALA A 662 39.03 27.60 -4.19
C ALA A 662 38.81 28.09 -5.62
N ASN A 663 37.71 27.69 -6.25
CA ASN A 663 37.28 28.18 -7.56
C ASN A 663 35.96 28.97 -7.51
N ASP A 664 35.45 29.30 -6.32
CA ASP A 664 34.15 29.95 -6.09
C ASP A 664 34.32 31.22 -5.24
N ILE A 665 33.38 32.18 -5.33
CA ILE A 665 33.48 33.53 -4.73
C ILE A 665 33.32 33.58 -3.19
N TYR A 666 33.09 32.44 -2.55
CA TYR A 666 32.94 32.30 -1.10
C TYR A 666 34.27 32.02 -0.40
N PRO A 667 34.35 32.19 0.93
CA PRO A 667 35.54 31.80 1.66
C PRO A 667 35.86 30.33 1.47
N LEU A 668 37.13 29.95 1.28
CA LEU A 668 37.48 28.52 1.16
C LEU A 668 37.15 27.79 2.47
N TRP A 669 37.42 28.43 3.60
CA TRP A 669 37.11 27.90 4.94
C TRP A 669 36.20 28.84 5.70
N THR A 670 35.20 28.30 6.38
CA THR A 670 34.39 29.03 7.36
C THR A 670 34.43 28.28 8.67
N ILE A 671 35.04 28.85 9.70
CA ILE A 671 35.16 28.24 11.03
C ILE A 671 34.09 28.84 11.92
N ASN A 672 33.20 27.99 12.42
CA ASN A 672 32.12 28.44 13.28
C ASN A 672 32.59 28.61 14.73
N SER A 673 31.86 29.45 15.48
CA SER A 673 32.13 29.70 16.89
C SER A 673 32.17 28.38 17.69
N GLY A 674 33.14 28.28 18.61
CA GLY A 674 33.38 27.06 19.39
C GLY A 674 34.16 25.95 18.67
N SER A 675 34.54 26.13 17.40
CA SER A 675 35.32 25.16 16.62
C SER A 675 36.78 25.61 16.43
N GLU A 676 37.68 24.65 16.22
CA GLU A 676 39.10 24.89 15.93
C GLU A 676 39.53 24.30 14.58
N LEU A 677 40.25 25.06 13.77
CA LEU A 677 40.98 24.55 12.62
C LEU A 677 42.49 24.72 12.83
N VAL A 678 43.25 23.62 12.78
CA VAL A 678 44.72 23.66 12.75
C VAL A 678 45.19 23.25 11.36
N LEU A 679 45.86 24.16 10.66
CA LEU A 679 46.50 23.88 9.38
C LEU A 679 48.01 23.81 9.57
N LYS A 680 48.65 22.77 9.02
CA LYS A 680 50.10 22.62 9.05
C LYS A 680 50.67 22.08 7.76
N TYR A 681 51.60 22.80 7.14
CA TYR A 681 52.15 22.53 5.79
C TYR A 681 51.06 22.47 4.69
N VAL A 682 50.23 23.52 4.65
CA VAL A 682 49.14 23.68 3.69
C VAL A 682 49.35 24.98 2.90
N ASP A 683 49.27 24.92 1.59
CA ASP A 683 49.19 26.07 0.71
C ASP A 683 47.73 26.27 0.28
N ILE A 684 47.21 27.46 0.53
CA ILE A 684 45.85 27.88 0.23
C ILE A 684 45.88 28.82 -0.97
N TYR A 685 45.12 28.49 -2.01
CA TYR A 685 44.94 29.28 -3.21
C TYR A 685 43.48 29.77 -3.27
N PRO A 686 43.16 30.92 -2.67
CA PRO A 686 41.79 31.42 -2.64
C PRO A 686 41.29 31.84 -4.02
N ALA A 687 39.97 31.95 -4.17
CA ALA A 687 39.35 32.42 -5.39
C ALA A 687 39.39 33.96 -5.51
N THR A 688 39.17 34.46 -6.72
CA THR A 688 39.27 35.88 -7.06
C THR A 688 37.88 36.55 -6.99
N GLY A 689 37.64 37.48 -6.07
CA GLY A 689 36.39 38.27 -6.01
C GLY A 689 36.19 39.10 -4.73
N LEU A 690 35.26 40.08 -4.78
CA LEU A 690 34.93 41.07 -3.71
C LEU A 690 34.45 40.46 -2.38
N PHE A 691 34.04 39.18 -2.36
CA PHE A 691 33.62 38.44 -1.15
C PHE A 691 34.55 37.26 -0.82
N GLY A 692 35.52 36.99 -1.70
CA GLY A 692 36.46 35.89 -1.54
C GLY A 692 37.50 36.30 -0.52
N ARG A 693 37.47 35.66 0.64
CA ARG A 693 38.52 35.71 1.65
C ARG A 693 39.02 34.28 1.82
N ALA A 694 40.29 34.04 2.11
CA ALA A 694 40.78 32.67 2.22
C ALA A 694 40.07 31.91 3.36
N ILE A 695 39.85 32.59 4.48
CA ILE A 695 39.25 32.02 5.69
C ILE A 695 38.34 33.05 6.35
N LEU A 696 37.13 32.63 6.71
CA LEU A 696 36.26 33.32 7.66
C LEU A 696 36.36 32.59 9.02
N ASN A 697 37.03 33.18 10.00
CA ASN A 697 37.26 32.57 11.30
C ASN A 697 36.36 33.20 12.39
N ASN A 698 35.29 32.52 12.76
CA ASN A 698 34.49 32.87 13.94
C ASN A 698 34.86 32.02 15.18
N GLY A 699 35.84 31.11 15.08
CA GLY A 699 36.25 30.17 16.12
C GLY A 699 37.73 30.32 16.50
N SER A 700 38.49 29.22 16.51
CA SER A 700 39.94 29.21 16.71
C SER A 700 40.65 28.74 15.44
N LEU A 701 41.61 29.52 14.96
CA LEU A 701 42.43 29.17 13.80
C LEU A 701 43.90 29.10 14.21
N THR A 702 44.55 27.96 13.97
CA THR A 702 46.01 27.84 14.07
C THR A 702 46.63 27.62 12.69
N LEU A 703 47.55 28.49 12.31
CA LEU A 703 48.36 28.38 11.10
C LEU A 703 49.80 28.04 11.48
N ASP A 704 50.34 26.92 10.99
CA ASP A 704 51.69 26.44 11.29
C ASP A 704 52.42 26.02 10.00
N ASN A 705 53.27 26.89 9.44
CA ASN A 705 53.81 26.70 8.09
C ASN A 705 52.71 26.58 7.02
N THR A 706 51.71 27.46 7.09
CA THR A 706 50.63 27.58 6.12
C THR A 706 50.82 28.84 5.30
N ASN A 707 50.72 28.73 3.97
CA ASN A 707 50.81 29.88 3.06
C ASN A 707 49.45 30.17 2.45
N ILE A 708 49.10 31.45 2.32
CA ILE A 708 47.97 31.89 1.51
C ILE A 708 48.57 32.59 0.28
N ILE A 709 48.40 31.97 -0.89
CA ILE A 709 49.13 32.32 -2.10
C ILE A 709 48.13 32.87 -3.13
N GLU A 710 48.23 34.17 -3.42
CA GLU A 710 47.45 34.80 -4.48
C GLU A 710 47.97 34.47 -5.88
N ALA A 711 47.06 34.38 -6.84
CA ALA A 711 47.42 34.27 -8.24
C ALA A 711 48.09 35.58 -8.72
N PRO A 712 49.21 35.52 -9.46
CA PRO A 712 49.87 36.70 -9.99
C PRO A 712 48.94 37.53 -10.88
N GLY A 713 48.83 38.83 -10.63
CA GLY A 713 48.07 39.78 -11.47
C GLY A 713 46.62 40.03 -11.04
N VAL A 714 46.17 39.45 -9.93
CA VAL A 714 44.86 39.73 -9.32
C VAL A 714 45.08 40.51 -8.03
N LEU A 715 44.67 41.78 -7.99
CA LEU A 715 44.64 42.59 -6.76
C LEU A 715 43.21 42.59 -6.23
N GLY A 716 42.99 41.96 -5.07
CA GLY A 716 41.72 41.96 -4.34
C GLY A 716 41.82 41.14 -3.06
N ASP A 717 40.88 41.32 -2.12
CA ASP A 717 40.86 40.76 -0.76
C ASP A 717 40.81 39.22 -0.66
N GLY A 718 41.04 38.50 -1.77
CA GLY A 718 41.10 37.04 -1.92
C GLY A 718 41.92 36.32 -0.86
N SER A 719 43.10 36.85 -0.53
CA SER A 719 44.00 36.29 0.48
C SER A 719 43.71 36.67 1.92
N SER A 720 42.73 37.54 2.16
CA SER A 720 42.42 38.01 3.50
C SER A 720 41.85 36.91 4.39
N ILE A 721 42.08 37.02 5.70
CA ILE A 721 41.39 36.24 6.72
C ILE A 721 40.47 37.22 7.46
N GLU A 722 39.16 37.00 7.40
CA GLU A 722 38.26 37.70 8.31
C GLU A 722 38.26 36.96 9.65
N ASN A 723 38.86 37.55 10.68
CA ASN A 723 39.00 36.94 11.99
C ASN A 723 38.08 37.61 13.03
N ASN A 724 36.98 36.93 13.34
CA ASN A 724 36.04 37.29 14.41
C ASN A 724 36.27 36.46 15.69
N GLY A 725 37.24 35.54 15.69
CA GLY A 725 37.59 34.67 16.81
C GLY A 725 39.06 34.76 17.23
N ASN A 726 39.62 33.64 17.72
CA ASN A 726 41.02 33.54 18.10
C ASN A 726 41.87 33.05 16.92
N ILE A 727 43.03 33.67 16.71
CA ILE A 727 44.01 33.24 15.70
C ILE A 727 45.39 33.07 16.33
N ILE A 728 46.06 31.97 15.99
CA ILE A 728 47.43 31.66 16.41
C ILE A 728 48.26 31.36 15.16
N ILE A 729 49.34 32.12 14.97
CA ILE A 729 50.24 31.97 13.82
C ILE A 729 51.61 31.49 14.34
N LYS A 730 52.10 30.37 13.82
CA LYS A 730 53.36 29.70 14.26
C LYS A 730 54.28 29.46 13.07
N ASN A 731 55.59 29.63 13.26
CA ASN A 731 56.62 29.42 12.23
C ASN A 731 56.46 30.32 10.98
N GLN A 732 57.14 30.00 9.88
CA GLN A 732 57.11 30.81 8.65
C GLN A 732 55.77 30.64 7.93
N ASN A 733 54.95 31.68 7.94
CA ASN A 733 53.71 31.74 7.16
C ASN A 733 53.80 32.95 6.22
N THR A 734 53.48 32.75 4.94
CA THR A 734 53.35 33.87 3.99
C THR A 734 51.88 34.27 3.96
N ILE A 735 51.55 35.32 4.71
CA ILE A 735 50.20 35.89 4.84
C ILE A 735 50.35 37.38 4.51
N ARG A 736 49.61 37.88 3.51
CA ARG A 736 49.47 39.34 3.32
C ARG A 736 48.30 39.79 4.19
N GLU A 737 48.53 40.83 4.98
CA GLU A 737 47.48 41.49 5.79
C GLU A 737 46.33 41.99 4.90
#